data_AF-A0A7J2NLK7-F1
#
_entry.id   AF-A0A7J2NLK7-F1
#
_cell.length_a   1.000
_cell.length_b   1.000
_cell.length_c   1.000
_cell.angle_alpha   90.00
_cell.angle_beta   90.00
_cell.angle_gamma   90.00
#
_symmetry.space_group_name_H-M   'P 1'
#
loop_
_entity.id
_entity.type
_entity.pdbx_description
1 polymer ?
#
loop_
_entity_poly.entity_id
_entity_poly.type
_entity_poly.pdbx_seq_one_letter_code
_entity_poly.pdbx_strand_id
1 'polypeptide(L)'
;MLTQTANTKYAANPDRRTLIQRLKEANLTLKRFLKVGKDKAAFEDKWQNNLYTPEELKNYPRWGICGGDGLVPLEADKPEMVEVLRTVLPPTLEVITPRRRLPHFFLKVPDGEVPNRVLHLPNDEEGAGEIRAKNQYFVAAGTTIKFNDLKTGELKTGTYKILHDRPIATISHADFMKAVKPYLGKNSEQRITKDIMQNGAEKGTRHAYGIRYATRLIRFEKLDPVAALDVMKRWNQKCKPPMNEHDLERMIKKAMEYAFDDQQEDKPSIPSVWVSPELVRHIFSDLGRRVKRDNTTKAAVLFSALSAYLSNPLNLFEKGSSGSGKTYNAIETLEYFPQDDIWFLSGMSPKALVHQKSQLLDKDGNEIFLTDRPTKPKKREYKTENEYDNAVKEYEKQKKIFSERVLGSYHYINIENKIFVFLETPDPETMRMLFPILSHDKKRIEYRFVNKTQSGLRTELVIIEGYPTAIFLTTDRKYVEELATRSFTVSPEESTEKIGDANKLTNLKAAVPWECKLETPRFLATKRLIQNIKETLKNEQVDVIIPFLGLHEIFPKDVARDMRDFAHFTQFLKSFTILHLFQRHVLVMENKKYVIATNYDVFCCYKIFKELIELTRTGTEKRILDFYHNFVKNKEFCYVAELTSDYNAENKVSISDYTIRKWVDRLNQIGYVEKREDDADKRKIVIIPLVKETTEKRDNACIFENHEDMVSILEKGFNSWLDRYKKTNIGKLNENVYNPKEIHNAELTEHILLNEKTLFSFVENVFQYLSEDVLTPDSENNPKNTCIDQNHIFSHKLNCHICGKTLQSNYFKVDNNPVCFNCYFNTKSQTCPICGGDMPLSQLSNVNGKPACKSCAKKLEVPT
;
A
#
# COMPACT_ATOMS: atom_id res chain seq x y z
N MET A 1 -40.28 51.54 14.86
CA MET A 1 -39.40 52.35 13.99
C MET A 1 -38.00 52.57 14.58
N LEU A 2 -37.34 51.53 15.12
CA LEU A 2 -35.93 51.59 15.53
C LEU A 2 -35.27 50.24 15.23
N THR A 3 -34.88 50.01 13.97
CA THR A 3 -34.00 48.87 13.59
C THR A 3 -33.41 48.96 12.18
N GLN A 4 -33.53 50.08 11.46
CA GLN A 4 -32.97 50.22 10.10
C GLN A 4 -31.66 51.02 9.99
N THR A 5 -31.07 51.48 11.10
CA THR A 5 -29.80 52.25 11.08
C THR A 5 -28.55 51.44 11.43
N ALA A 6 -28.64 50.12 11.64
CA ALA A 6 -27.48 49.27 11.98
C ALA A 6 -26.88 48.47 10.80
N ASN A 7 -27.58 48.34 9.68
CA ASN A 7 -27.21 47.37 8.62
C ASN A 7 -26.29 47.92 7.51
N THR A 8 -25.94 49.21 7.52
CA THR A 8 -25.02 49.80 6.52
C THR A 8 -23.57 49.96 7.01
N LYS A 9 -23.28 49.73 8.30
CA LYS A 9 -21.91 49.90 8.85
C LYS A 9 -20.97 48.72 8.62
N TYR A 10 -21.49 47.50 8.42
CA TYR A 10 -20.64 46.29 8.38
C TYR A 10 -19.95 46.02 7.03
N ALA A 11 -20.49 46.57 5.93
CA ALA A 11 -19.89 46.47 4.59
C ALA A 11 -18.67 47.40 4.39
N ALA A 12 -18.46 48.38 5.27
CA ALA A 12 -17.40 49.39 5.15
C ALA A 12 -16.18 49.14 6.07
N ASN A 13 -16.14 48.02 6.81
CA ASN A 13 -15.07 47.77 7.77
C ASN A 13 -13.69 47.64 7.05
N PRO A 14 -12.71 48.51 7.32
CA PRO A 14 -11.42 48.50 6.63
C PRO A 14 -10.65 47.19 6.88
N ASP A 15 -10.71 46.63 8.09
CA ASP A 15 -10.03 45.37 8.42
C ASP A 15 -10.56 44.18 7.60
N ARG A 16 -11.86 44.18 7.29
CA ARG A 16 -12.46 43.16 6.40
C ARG A 16 -11.92 43.26 4.99
N ARG A 17 -11.87 44.49 4.45
CA ARG A 17 -11.37 44.76 3.10
C ARG A 17 -9.91 44.37 2.97
N THR A 18 -9.09 44.75 3.96
CA THR A 18 -7.67 44.38 4.01
C THR A 18 -7.48 42.87 4.04
N LEU A 19 -8.19 42.13 4.89
CA LEU A 19 -8.08 40.66 4.93
C LEU A 19 -8.44 40.01 3.58
N ILE A 20 -9.53 40.42 2.94
CA ILE A 20 -9.94 39.91 1.62
C ILE A 20 -8.85 40.20 0.58
N GLN A 21 -8.32 41.42 0.58
CA GLN A 21 -7.28 41.85 -0.34
C GLN A 21 -6.02 40.99 -0.19
N ARG A 22 -5.57 40.74 1.05
CA ARG A 22 -4.39 39.89 1.31
C ARG A 22 -4.60 38.43 0.91
N LEU A 23 -5.80 37.89 1.06
CA LEU A 23 -6.11 36.54 0.59
C LEU A 23 -6.07 36.44 -0.95
N LYS A 24 -6.57 37.46 -1.66
CA LYS A 24 -6.49 37.55 -3.13
C LYS A 24 -5.04 37.63 -3.60
N GLU A 25 -4.24 38.51 -3.00
CA GLU A 25 -2.81 38.65 -3.30
C GLU A 25 -2.03 37.35 -3.09
N ALA A 26 -2.43 36.55 -2.10
CA ALA A 26 -1.83 35.26 -1.81
C ALA A 26 -2.36 34.11 -2.68
N ASN A 27 -3.25 34.36 -3.66
CA ASN A 27 -3.91 33.33 -4.47
C ASN A 27 -4.57 32.23 -3.61
N LEU A 28 -5.30 32.62 -2.57
CA LEU A 28 -6.08 31.72 -1.70
C LEU A 28 -7.57 31.82 -2.04
N THR A 29 -8.29 30.69 -2.09
CA THR A 29 -9.74 30.68 -2.39
C THR A 29 -10.51 31.59 -1.43
N LEU A 30 -11.46 32.38 -1.92
CA LEU A 30 -12.29 33.23 -1.04
C LEU A 30 -13.49 32.49 -0.45
N LYS A 31 -13.83 31.29 -0.94
CA LYS A 31 -14.90 30.46 -0.37
C LYS A 31 -14.39 29.71 0.87
N ARG A 32 -14.05 30.47 1.92
CA ARG A 32 -13.45 29.96 3.16
C ARG A 32 -13.96 30.65 4.43
N PHE A 33 -14.97 31.50 4.30
CA PHE A 33 -15.56 32.18 5.44
C PHE A 33 -16.74 31.40 6.00
N LEU A 34 -17.07 31.63 7.27
CA LEU A 34 -18.21 31.02 7.94
C LEU A 34 -18.95 32.07 8.76
N LYS A 35 -20.24 31.84 9.05
CA LYS A 35 -21.00 32.67 9.99
C LYS A 35 -20.58 32.34 11.42
N VAL A 36 -20.32 33.37 12.23
CA VAL A 36 -19.94 33.21 13.64
C VAL A 36 -20.98 33.84 14.58
N GLY A 37 -21.31 33.12 15.65
CA GLY A 37 -22.21 33.54 16.72
C GLY A 37 -21.65 34.65 17.60
N LYS A 38 -22.45 35.13 18.56
CA LYS A 38 -22.03 36.17 19.53
C LYS A 38 -20.98 35.65 20.52
N ASP A 39 -20.93 34.33 20.69
CA ASP A 39 -20.11 33.51 21.57
C ASP A 39 -18.84 32.94 20.91
N LYS A 40 -18.54 33.36 19.67
CA LYS A 40 -17.43 32.90 18.82
C LYS A 40 -17.59 31.49 18.24
N ALA A 41 -18.68 30.79 18.55
CA ALA A 41 -18.99 29.49 17.93
C ALA A 41 -19.37 29.68 16.46
N ALA A 42 -19.13 28.66 15.63
CA ALA A 42 -19.71 28.61 14.30
C ALA A 42 -21.24 28.64 14.46
N PHE A 43 -21.91 29.45 13.63
CA PHE A 43 -23.36 29.62 13.73
C PHE A 43 -24.11 28.38 13.23
N GLU A 44 -23.52 27.63 12.31
CA GLU A 44 -24.13 26.48 11.65
C GLU A 44 -23.46 25.19 12.14
N ASP A 45 -24.28 24.17 12.40
CA ASP A 45 -23.78 22.81 12.61
C ASP A 45 -23.18 22.28 11.30
N LYS A 46 -22.07 21.53 11.38
CA LYS A 46 -21.30 21.06 10.21
C LYS A 46 -20.88 22.20 9.26
N TRP A 47 -20.49 23.37 9.80
CA TRP A 47 -20.06 24.56 9.04
C TRP A 47 -18.97 24.30 7.98
N GLN A 48 -18.18 23.22 8.12
CA GLN A 48 -17.17 22.82 7.13
C GLN A 48 -17.77 22.57 5.74
N ASN A 49 -19.03 22.12 5.68
CA ASN A 49 -19.74 21.88 4.43
C ASN A 49 -20.41 23.16 3.87
N ASN A 50 -20.41 24.25 4.65
CA ASN A 50 -21.13 25.49 4.38
C ASN A 50 -20.18 26.69 4.45
N LEU A 51 -19.12 26.68 3.64
CA LEU A 51 -18.19 27.81 3.51
C LEU A 51 -18.71 28.84 2.49
N TYR A 52 -18.57 30.10 2.86
CA TYR A 52 -19.06 31.26 2.13
C TYR A 52 -17.93 32.10 1.56
N THR A 53 -18.24 32.82 0.50
CA THR A 53 -17.46 33.94 -0.03
C THR A 53 -17.74 35.23 0.76
N PRO A 54 -16.83 36.23 0.71
CA PRO A 54 -17.10 37.55 1.28
C PRO A 54 -18.39 38.19 0.77
N GLU A 55 -18.69 38.01 -0.51
CA GLU A 55 -19.87 38.55 -1.18
C GLU A 55 -21.17 37.94 -0.64
N GLU A 56 -21.19 36.63 -0.39
CA GLU A 56 -22.31 35.93 0.25
C GLU A 56 -22.53 36.37 1.71
N LEU A 57 -21.46 36.77 2.40
CA LEU A 57 -21.52 37.29 3.78
C LEU A 57 -21.57 38.82 3.87
N LYS A 58 -21.78 39.55 2.77
CA LYS A 58 -21.75 41.03 2.75
C LYS A 58 -22.69 41.68 3.77
N ASN A 59 -23.83 41.04 4.02
CA ASN A 59 -24.87 41.51 4.94
C ASN A 59 -24.75 40.87 6.35
N TYR A 60 -23.77 39.99 6.58
CA TYR A 60 -23.61 39.29 7.85
C TYR A 60 -22.52 39.96 8.73
N PRO A 61 -22.85 40.36 9.97
CA PRO A 61 -21.98 41.22 10.77
C PRO A 61 -20.82 40.48 11.46
N ARG A 62 -20.84 39.14 11.50
CA ARG A 62 -19.82 38.33 12.21
C ARG A 62 -19.38 37.12 11.39
N TRP A 63 -18.11 37.07 11.04
CA TRP A 63 -17.60 36.00 10.19
C TRP A 63 -16.31 35.40 10.77
N GLY A 64 -16.11 34.13 10.50
CA GLY A 64 -14.89 33.40 10.76
C GLY A 64 -14.15 33.13 9.44
N ILE A 65 -12.91 32.67 9.56
CA ILE A 65 -12.08 32.25 8.45
C ILE A 65 -11.55 30.84 8.74
N CYS A 66 -11.76 29.93 7.79
CA CYS A 66 -11.30 28.56 7.84
C CYS A 66 -9.83 28.47 7.41
N GLY A 67 -9.02 27.75 8.20
CA GLY A 67 -7.73 27.23 7.77
C GLY A 67 -7.90 26.02 6.84
N GLY A 68 -6.93 25.80 5.97
CA GLY A 68 -7.01 24.78 4.92
C GLY A 68 -6.76 25.39 3.54
N ASP A 69 -6.62 24.51 2.55
CA ASP A 69 -6.28 24.88 1.16
C ASP A 69 -5.08 25.82 1.10
N GLY A 70 -4.02 25.42 1.80
CA GLY A 70 -2.75 26.15 1.91
C GLY A 70 -2.74 27.33 2.89
N LEU A 71 -3.84 27.75 3.51
CA LEU A 71 -3.80 28.77 4.57
C LEU A 71 -3.60 28.13 5.94
N VAL A 72 -2.62 28.64 6.69
CA VAL A 72 -2.28 28.21 8.03
C VAL A 72 -2.38 29.39 8.99
N PRO A 73 -3.52 29.53 9.68
CA PRO A 73 -3.66 30.45 10.80
C PRO A 73 -3.01 29.89 12.07
N LEU A 74 -2.27 30.73 12.80
CA LEU A 74 -1.71 30.44 14.11
C LEU A 74 -2.20 31.44 15.16
N GLU A 75 -2.46 30.99 16.38
CA GLU A 75 -2.70 31.85 17.54
C GLU A 75 -1.59 31.70 18.58
N ALA A 76 -1.27 32.81 19.24
CA ALA A 76 -0.40 32.83 20.40
C ALA A 76 -1.22 33.21 21.65
N ASP A 77 -1.08 32.41 22.69
CA ASP A 77 -1.80 32.57 23.96
C ASP A 77 -0.97 33.30 25.00
N LYS A 78 0.36 33.37 24.79
CA LYS A 78 1.34 34.04 25.66
C LYS A 78 2.23 35.01 24.87
N PRO A 79 2.62 36.18 25.42
CA PRO A 79 3.50 37.14 24.75
C PRO A 79 4.82 36.54 24.26
N GLU A 80 5.40 35.61 25.01
CA GLU A 80 6.66 34.95 24.68
C GLU A 80 6.53 34.11 23.41
N MET A 81 5.37 33.46 23.19
CA MET A 81 5.11 32.74 21.95
C MET A 81 4.95 33.67 20.74
N VAL A 82 4.48 34.92 20.95
CA VAL A 82 4.44 35.93 19.89
C VAL A 82 5.86 36.29 19.43
N GLU A 83 6.78 36.47 20.37
CA GLU A 83 8.19 36.75 20.06
C GLU A 83 8.84 35.58 19.32
N VAL A 84 8.59 34.35 19.77
CA VAL A 84 9.03 33.13 19.08
C VAL A 84 8.53 33.11 17.65
N LEU A 85 7.22 33.23 17.42
CA LEU A 85 6.62 33.13 16.10
C LEU A 85 7.13 34.23 15.15
N ARG A 86 7.30 35.46 15.63
CA ARG A 86 7.90 36.55 14.84
C ARG A 86 9.37 36.33 14.50
N THR A 87 10.08 35.54 15.29
CA THR A 87 11.49 35.22 15.07
C THR A 87 11.65 34.06 14.08
N VAL A 88 10.82 33.02 14.20
CA VAL A 88 10.99 31.78 13.42
C VAL A 88 10.16 31.74 12.13
N LEU A 89 9.14 32.59 12.00
CA LEU A 89 8.30 32.68 10.79
C LEU A 89 8.55 33.98 10.03
N PRO A 90 8.40 33.98 8.69
CA PRO A 90 8.51 35.21 7.91
C PRO A 90 7.45 36.24 8.33
N PRO A 91 7.77 37.55 8.24
CA PRO A 91 6.81 38.63 8.47
C PRO A 91 5.54 38.44 7.64
N THR A 92 4.39 38.38 8.29
CA THR A 92 3.11 38.10 7.64
C THR A 92 1.97 38.94 8.20
N LEU A 93 0.76 38.77 7.64
CA LEU A 93 -0.46 39.40 8.12
C LEU A 93 -0.76 39.00 9.57
N GLU A 94 -0.95 40.00 10.44
CA GLU A 94 -1.27 39.81 11.86
C GLU A 94 -2.63 40.43 12.21
N VAL A 95 -3.49 39.68 12.90
CA VAL A 95 -4.80 40.13 13.38
C VAL A 95 -4.84 40.08 14.90
N ILE A 96 -5.00 41.22 15.58
CA ILE A 96 -5.03 41.26 17.05
C ILE A 96 -6.39 40.82 17.60
N THR A 97 -6.36 39.97 18.62
CA THR A 97 -7.57 39.55 19.33
C THR A 97 -8.03 40.61 20.32
N PRO A 98 -9.35 40.87 20.45
CA PRO A 98 -9.84 41.88 21.37
C PRO A 98 -9.75 41.44 22.85
N ARG A 99 -9.72 40.13 23.12
CA ARG A 99 -9.69 39.57 24.48
C ARG A 99 -8.29 39.53 25.09
N ARG A 100 -7.34 38.89 24.40
CA ARG A 100 -5.97 38.69 24.90
C ARG A 100 -5.01 39.81 24.45
N ARG A 101 -5.39 40.61 23.45
CA ARG A 101 -4.51 41.61 22.80
C ARG A 101 -3.23 41.01 22.23
N LEU A 102 -3.29 39.74 21.86
CA LEU A 102 -2.22 39.01 21.14
C LEU A 102 -2.64 38.77 19.68
N PRO A 103 -1.69 38.70 18.74
CA PRO A 103 -1.96 38.51 17.32
C PRO A 103 -2.24 37.05 16.94
N HIS A 104 -3.08 36.88 15.93
CA HIS A 104 -3.12 35.69 15.07
C HIS A 104 -2.24 35.95 13.84
N PHE A 105 -1.47 34.94 13.44
CA PHE A 105 -0.60 34.97 12.26
C PHE A 105 -1.24 34.18 11.13
N PHE A 106 -1.17 34.69 9.90
CA PHE A 106 -1.72 34.01 8.72
C PHE A 106 -0.59 33.72 7.73
N LEU A 107 -0.31 32.45 7.43
CA LEU A 107 0.70 32.06 6.43
C LEU A 107 0.09 31.23 5.31
N LYS A 108 0.74 31.22 4.16
CA LYS A 108 0.46 30.30 3.07
C LYS A 108 1.52 29.19 3.03
N VAL A 109 1.08 27.95 3.11
CA VAL A 109 1.89 26.73 3.00
C VAL A 109 1.33 25.89 1.85
N PRO A 110 1.85 26.03 0.61
CA PRO A 110 1.21 25.48 -0.58
C PRO A 110 1.41 23.97 -0.76
N ASP A 111 2.52 23.43 -0.26
CA ASP A 111 2.96 22.06 -0.56
C ASP A 111 2.88 21.21 0.71
N GLY A 112 1.90 20.29 0.82
CA GLY A 112 1.79 19.39 1.97
C GLY A 112 0.85 19.87 3.08
N GLU A 113 0.48 18.93 3.96
CA GLU A 113 -0.59 19.15 4.94
C GLU A 113 -0.06 19.50 6.33
N VAL A 114 -0.33 20.73 6.79
CA VAL A 114 -0.01 21.16 8.16
C VAL A 114 -1.06 20.61 9.15
N PRO A 115 -0.66 19.91 10.23
CA PRO A 115 -1.61 19.39 11.23
C PRO A 115 -2.09 20.48 12.19
N ASN A 116 -3.28 20.30 12.78
CA ASN A 116 -3.71 21.09 13.93
C ASN A 116 -2.92 20.64 15.16
N ARG A 117 -2.19 21.55 15.82
CA ARG A 117 -1.34 21.24 16.97
C ARG A 117 -1.29 22.40 17.95
N VAL A 118 -1.12 22.07 19.23
CA VAL A 118 -0.79 23.04 20.28
C VAL A 118 0.72 23.32 20.25
N LEU A 119 1.07 24.59 20.37
CA LEU A 119 2.44 25.08 20.49
C LEU A 119 2.81 25.23 21.97
N HIS A 120 4.02 24.82 22.35
CA HIS A 120 4.54 24.84 23.72
C HIS A 120 5.84 25.64 23.78
N LEU A 121 6.00 26.43 24.84
CA LEU A 121 7.32 26.98 25.20
C LEU A 121 8.13 25.91 25.95
N PRO A 122 9.48 25.99 25.96
CA PRO A 122 10.35 24.96 26.55
C PRO A 122 10.05 24.54 28.01
N ASN A 123 9.34 25.38 28.78
CA ASN A 123 8.98 25.14 30.18
C ASN A 123 7.47 25.28 30.45
N ASP A 124 6.63 25.06 29.44
CA ASP A 124 5.20 25.33 29.50
C ASP A 124 4.35 24.16 29.00
N GLU A 125 3.90 23.33 29.95
CA GLU A 125 3.09 22.14 29.66
C GLU A 125 1.63 22.48 29.30
N GLU A 126 1.14 23.68 29.64
CA GLU A 126 -0.25 24.09 29.43
C GLU A 126 -0.55 24.51 27.98
N GLY A 127 0.50 24.72 27.17
CA GLY A 127 0.39 25.24 25.81
C GLY A 127 0.40 26.78 25.77
N ALA A 128 1.08 27.31 24.76
CA ALA A 128 1.33 28.74 24.56
C ALA A 128 0.80 29.27 23.22
N GLY A 129 0.14 28.43 22.41
CA GLY A 129 -0.50 28.80 21.14
C GLY A 129 -1.09 27.59 20.41
N GLU A 130 -1.70 27.81 19.24
CA GLU A 130 -2.27 26.75 18.40
C GLU A 130 -2.04 27.00 16.90
N ILE A 131 -1.90 25.91 16.15
CA ILE A 131 -1.97 25.86 14.69
C ILE A 131 -3.36 25.35 14.29
N ARG A 132 -4.09 26.11 13.47
CA ARG A 132 -5.46 25.76 13.02
C ARG A 132 -5.58 25.63 11.50
N ALA A 133 -4.87 24.65 10.94
CA ALA A 133 -4.70 24.46 9.50
C ALA A 133 -5.72 23.53 8.82
N LYS A 134 -6.37 22.57 9.51
CA LYS A 134 -7.29 21.59 8.88
C LYS A 134 -8.69 21.69 9.46
N ASN A 135 -9.65 22.17 8.66
CA ASN A 135 -11.08 22.23 9.03
C ASN A 135 -11.33 22.88 10.41
N GLN A 136 -10.44 23.80 10.79
CA GLN A 136 -10.56 24.64 11.97
C GLN A 136 -10.60 26.10 11.54
N TYR A 137 -11.14 26.95 12.39
CA TYR A 137 -11.37 28.34 12.07
C TYR A 137 -10.92 29.29 13.18
N PHE A 138 -10.72 30.54 12.78
CA PHE A 138 -10.65 31.68 13.68
C PHE A 138 -11.77 32.66 13.39
N VAL A 139 -12.04 33.53 14.36
CA VAL A 139 -12.84 34.73 14.11
C VAL A 139 -12.03 35.66 13.20
N ALA A 140 -12.62 36.08 12.08
CA ALA A 140 -11.93 36.87 11.07
C ALA A 140 -11.83 38.35 11.47
N ALA A 141 -10.86 39.06 10.87
CA ALA A 141 -10.68 40.49 11.06
C ALA A 141 -11.97 41.29 10.73
N GLY A 142 -12.17 42.39 11.45
CA GLY A 142 -13.36 43.22 11.39
C GLY A 142 -14.60 42.64 12.06
N THR A 143 -14.48 41.53 12.79
CA THR A 143 -15.59 40.94 13.57
C THR A 143 -15.63 41.48 14.99
N THR A 144 -16.80 41.92 15.42
CA THR A 144 -17.05 42.34 16.81
C THR A 144 -17.72 41.21 17.59
N ILE A 145 -17.14 40.87 18.76
CA ILE A 145 -17.60 39.81 19.66
C ILE A 145 -17.76 40.34 21.09
N LYS A 146 -18.53 39.61 21.91
CA LYS A 146 -18.53 39.80 23.37
C LYS A 146 -17.55 38.83 24.03
N PHE A 147 -16.88 39.25 25.10
CA PHE A 147 -15.96 38.43 25.87
C PHE A 147 -15.85 38.92 27.31
N ASN A 148 -15.52 38.03 28.24
CA ASN A 148 -15.22 38.42 29.62
C ASN A 148 -13.78 38.92 29.71
N ASP A 149 -13.59 40.10 30.31
CA ASP A 149 -12.29 40.67 30.61
C ASP A 149 -11.47 39.71 31.47
N LEU A 150 -10.21 39.49 31.13
CA LEU A 150 -9.36 38.50 31.82
C LEU A 150 -8.99 38.94 33.25
N LYS A 151 -9.04 40.24 33.56
CA LYS A 151 -8.72 40.78 34.88
C LYS A 151 -9.97 41.03 35.72
N THR A 152 -11.00 41.64 35.12
CA THR A 152 -12.20 42.07 35.87
C THR A 152 -13.37 41.08 35.76
N GLY A 153 -13.34 40.12 34.82
CA GLY A 153 -14.44 39.19 34.55
C GLY A 153 -15.66 39.84 33.88
N GLU A 154 -15.68 41.16 33.73
CA GLU A 154 -16.79 41.91 33.15
C GLU A 154 -16.98 41.62 31.66
N LEU A 155 -18.23 41.56 31.22
CA LEU A 155 -18.57 41.35 29.82
C LEU A 155 -18.27 42.60 29.00
N LYS A 156 -17.22 42.54 28.17
CA LYS A 156 -16.81 43.59 27.24
C LYS A 156 -17.12 43.22 25.80
N THR A 157 -17.16 44.23 24.94
CA THR A 157 -17.29 44.06 23.49
C THR A 157 -16.02 44.57 22.81
N GLY A 158 -15.53 43.84 21.81
CA GLY A 158 -14.35 44.27 21.06
C GLY A 158 -14.26 43.63 19.69
N THR A 159 -13.41 44.23 18.85
CA THR A 159 -13.28 43.90 17.43
C THR A 159 -11.90 43.31 17.13
N TYR A 160 -11.85 42.25 16.33
CA TYR A 160 -10.59 41.74 15.76
C TYR A 160 -10.10 42.75 14.73
N LYS A 161 -8.90 43.30 14.91
CA LYS A 161 -8.34 44.36 14.04
C LYS A 161 -7.06 43.88 13.36
N ILE A 162 -6.74 44.42 12.21
CA ILE A 162 -5.43 44.22 11.58
C ILE A 162 -4.40 44.94 12.47
N LEU A 163 -3.42 44.19 12.95
CA LEU A 163 -2.30 44.74 13.73
C LEU A 163 -1.18 45.19 12.80
N HIS A 164 -0.76 44.29 11.93
CA HIS A 164 0.23 44.56 10.89
C HIS A 164 -0.35 44.14 9.54
N ASP A 165 -0.59 45.14 8.69
CA ASP A 165 -1.03 44.93 7.31
C ASP A 165 0.17 44.56 6.43
N ARG A 166 0.37 43.27 6.22
CA ARG A 166 1.45 42.70 5.39
C ARG A 166 0.86 41.67 4.43
N PRO A 167 1.51 41.41 3.28
CA PRO A 167 1.19 40.24 2.46
C PRO A 167 1.21 38.96 3.29
N ILE A 168 0.31 38.01 2.99
CA ILE A 168 0.36 36.68 3.61
C ILE A 168 1.62 35.98 3.07
N ALA A 169 2.59 35.79 3.93
CA ALA A 169 3.87 35.18 3.57
C ALA A 169 3.67 33.73 3.11
N THR A 170 4.35 33.36 2.04
CA THR A 170 4.40 31.98 1.55
C THR A 170 5.66 31.30 2.06
N ILE A 171 5.53 30.12 2.64
CA ILE A 171 6.63 29.31 3.19
C ILE A 171 6.42 27.84 2.80
N SER A 172 7.50 27.13 2.47
CA SER A 172 7.40 25.68 2.17
C SER A 172 6.96 24.90 3.41
N HIS A 173 6.29 23.77 3.25
CA HIS A 173 5.93 22.94 4.41
C HIS A 173 7.15 22.45 5.18
N ALA A 174 8.24 22.12 4.50
CA ALA A 174 9.48 21.71 5.15
C ALA A 174 10.02 22.82 6.06
N ASP A 175 10.09 24.06 5.56
CA ASP A 175 10.59 25.20 6.33
C ASP A 175 9.63 25.60 7.46
N PHE A 176 8.33 25.59 7.19
CA PHE A 176 7.31 25.84 8.22
C PHE A 176 7.42 24.83 9.35
N MET A 177 7.44 23.53 9.03
CA MET A 177 7.56 22.47 10.02
C MET A 177 8.88 22.56 10.75
N LYS A 178 9.99 22.87 10.09
CA LYS A 178 11.29 23.09 10.74
C LYS A 178 11.23 24.23 11.74
N ALA A 179 10.57 25.35 11.41
CA ALA A 179 10.44 26.51 12.29
C ALA A 179 9.60 26.22 13.55
N VAL A 180 8.48 25.49 13.40
CA VAL A 180 7.55 25.25 14.53
C VAL A 180 7.85 23.97 15.30
N LYS A 181 8.58 23.00 14.73
CA LYS A 181 8.89 21.70 15.34
C LYS A 181 9.45 21.76 16.76
N PRO A 182 10.35 22.69 17.13
CA PRO A 182 10.83 22.80 18.50
C PRO A 182 9.74 23.10 19.53
N TYR A 183 8.62 23.67 19.08
CA TYR A 183 7.49 24.08 19.89
C TYR A 183 6.28 23.16 19.73
N LEU A 184 6.37 22.08 18.94
CA LEU A 184 5.31 21.09 18.89
C LEU A 184 5.40 20.21 20.14
N GLY A 185 4.31 20.13 20.90
CA GLY A 185 4.23 19.26 22.08
C GLY A 185 4.52 17.81 21.71
N LYS A 186 5.16 17.04 22.62
CA LYS A 186 5.36 15.60 22.47
C LYS A 186 4.01 14.92 22.21
N ASN A 187 3.80 14.42 21.00
CA ASN A 187 2.65 13.62 20.55
C ASN A 187 1.29 13.97 21.18
N SER A 188 0.55 14.91 20.59
CA SER A 188 -0.90 15.06 20.84
C SER A 188 -1.77 14.22 19.89
N GLU A 189 -1.29 13.06 19.42
CA GLU A 189 -2.23 12.00 19.09
C GLU A 189 -2.77 11.46 20.41
N GLN A 190 -3.89 12.01 20.90
CA GLN A 190 -4.58 11.46 22.06
C GLN A 190 -5.28 10.14 21.70
N ARG A 191 -4.55 9.16 21.17
CA ARG A 191 -5.02 7.77 21.20
C ARG A 191 -4.98 7.33 22.67
N ILE A 192 -6.03 6.66 23.12
CA ILE A 192 -5.96 6.00 24.41
C ILE A 192 -4.90 4.88 24.30
N THR A 193 -3.82 5.00 25.07
CA THR A 193 -2.71 4.03 25.06
C THR A 193 -3.03 2.85 25.96
N LYS A 194 -2.39 1.69 25.73
CA LYS A 194 -2.50 0.53 26.63
C LYS A 194 -2.15 0.88 28.08
N ASP A 195 -1.14 1.74 28.26
CA ASP A 195 -0.72 2.23 29.57
C ASP A 195 -1.86 2.97 30.28
N ILE A 196 -2.52 3.92 29.62
CA ILE A 196 -3.64 4.67 30.21
C ILE A 196 -4.83 3.73 30.50
N MET A 197 -5.10 2.73 29.65
CA MET A 197 -6.14 1.72 29.92
C MET A 197 -5.81 0.86 31.15
N GLN A 198 -4.54 0.57 31.39
CA GLN A 198 -4.08 -0.29 32.47
C GLN A 198 -3.91 0.47 33.79
N ASN A 199 -3.46 1.72 33.74
CA ASN A 199 -2.99 2.48 34.91
C ASN A 199 -3.88 3.67 35.28
N GLY A 200 -4.94 3.95 34.51
CA GLY A 200 -5.81 5.10 34.76
C GLY A 200 -5.26 6.40 34.18
N ALA A 201 -6.00 7.49 34.37
CA ALA A 201 -5.63 8.82 33.88
C ALA A 201 -5.57 9.87 35.00
N GLU A 202 -4.73 10.89 34.81
CA GLU A 202 -4.54 11.98 35.77
C GLU A 202 -5.64 13.06 35.67
N LYS A 203 -5.67 13.93 36.69
CA LYS A 203 -6.60 15.05 36.78
C LYS A 203 -6.39 15.99 35.60
N GLY A 204 -7.46 16.31 34.88
CA GLY A 204 -7.43 17.17 33.69
C GLY A 204 -7.60 16.40 32.37
N THR A 205 -7.10 15.16 32.27
CA THR A 205 -7.15 14.38 31.02
C THR A 205 -8.11 13.19 31.06
N ARG A 206 -8.50 12.74 32.26
CA ARG A 206 -9.37 11.57 32.47
C ARG A 206 -10.74 11.62 31.78
N HIS A 207 -11.37 12.78 31.60
CA HIS A 207 -12.67 12.85 30.91
C HIS A 207 -12.51 12.60 29.41
N ALA A 208 -11.44 13.13 28.81
CA ALA A 208 -11.13 12.93 27.40
C ALA A 208 -10.74 11.48 27.12
N TYR A 209 -9.88 10.89 27.96
CA TYR A 209 -9.51 9.48 27.83
C TYR A 209 -10.65 8.54 28.16
N GLY A 210 -11.50 8.86 29.14
CA GLY A 210 -12.65 8.05 29.52
C GLY A 210 -13.69 7.93 28.41
N ILE A 211 -14.01 9.03 27.72
CA ILE A 211 -14.90 8.98 26.54
C ILE A 211 -14.30 8.09 25.45
N ARG A 212 -13.00 8.24 25.15
CA ARG A 212 -12.32 7.42 24.14
C ARG A 212 -12.28 5.95 24.53
N TYR A 213 -12.09 5.64 25.81
CA TYR A 213 -12.11 4.26 26.29
C TYR A 213 -13.50 3.65 26.18
N ALA A 214 -14.52 4.37 26.64
CA ALA A 214 -15.92 3.97 26.51
C ALA A 214 -16.31 3.70 25.05
N THR A 215 -15.92 4.58 24.12
CA THR A 215 -16.12 4.37 22.68
C THR A 215 -15.42 3.11 22.19
N ARG A 216 -14.19 2.83 22.65
CA ARG A 216 -13.46 1.62 22.26
C ARG A 216 -14.14 0.35 22.74
N LEU A 217 -14.57 0.31 24.00
CA LEU A 217 -15.23 -0.85 24.60
C LEU A 217 -16.52 -1.18 23.85
N ILE A 218 -17.38 -0.18 23.63
CA ILE A 218 -18.67 -0.37 22.97
C ILE A 218 -18.53 -0.70 21.47
N ARG A 219 -17.58 -0.07 20.75
CA ARG A 219 -17.52 -0.14 19.27
C ARG A 219 -16.51 -1.13 18.74
N PHE A 220 -15.27 -1.09 19.23
CA PHE A 220 -14.19 -1.94 18.71
C PHE A 220 -14.18 -3.30 19.41
N GLU A 221 -14.45 -3.32 20.71
CA GLU A 221 -14.49 -4.54 21.51
C GLU A 221 -15.92 -5.12 21.64
N LYS A 222 -16.92 -4.40 21.11
CA LYS A 222 -18.34 -4.79 21.04
C LYS A 222 -18.95 -5.24 22.37
N LEU A 223 -18.50 -4.66 23.48
CA LEU A 223 -19.12 -4.87 24.79
C LEU A 223 -20.49 -4.20 24.83
N ASP A 224 -21.44 -4.82 25.54
CA ASP A 224 -22.70 -4.17 25.86
C ASP A 224 -22.49 -3.03 26.88
N PRO A 225 -23.43 -2.08 27.00
CA PRO A 225 -23.28 -0.93 27.89
C PRO A 225 -23.02 -1.28 29.36
N VAL A 226 -23.55 -2.40 29.84
CA VAL A 226 -23.38 -2.84 31.24
C VAL A 226 -21.96 -3.36 31.43
N ALA A 227 -21.49 -4.25 30.56
CA ALA A 227 -20.13 -4.77 30.61
C ALA A 227 -19.06 -3.67 30.41
N ALA A 228 -19.32 -2.72 29.50
CA ALA A 228 -18.44 -1.58 29.29
C ALA A 228 -18.37 -0.65 30.51
N LEU A 229 -19.51 -0.44 31.20
CA LEU A 229 -19.55 0.34 32.45
C LEU A 229 -18.71 -0.33 33.54
N ASP A 230 -18.73 -1.65 33.66
CA ASP A 230 -17.90 -2.40 34.62
C ASP A 230 -16.39 -2.30 34.33
N VAL A 231 -15.99 -2.30 33.05
CA VAL A 231 -14.61 -2.03 32.67
C VAL A 231 -14.23 -0.59 32.99
N MET A 232 -15.10 0.37 32.70
CA MET A 232 -14.89 1.79 33.00
C MET A 232 -14.78 2.06 34.51
N LYS A 233 -15.55 1.38 35.35
CA LYS A 233 -15.45 1.45 36.82
C LYS A 233 -14.08 1.00 37.32
N ARG A 234 -13.59 -0.15 36.83
CA ARG A 234 -12.26 -0.69 37.16
C ARG A 234 -11.13 0.24 36.71
N TRP A 235 -11.26 0.85 35.55
CA TRP A 235 -10.32 1.84 35.06
C TRP A 235 -10.34 3.12 35.89
N ASN A 236 -11.53 3.60 36.25
CA ASN A 236 -11.72 4.82 37.03
C ASN A 236 -11.17 4.72 38.47
N GLN A 237 -11.14 3.53 39.07
CA GLN A 237 -10.45 3.28 40.36
C GLN A 237 -8.96 3.61 40.31
N LYS A 238 -8.36 3.58 39.11
CA LYS A 238 -6.95 3.88 38.88
C LYS A 238 -6.72 5.35 38.50
N CYS A 239 -7.78 6.08 38.12
CA CYS A 239 -7.71 7.50 37.81
C CYS A 239 -7.49 8.36 39.07
N LYS A 240 -6.76 9.47 38.93
CA LYS A 240 -6.40 10.33 40.06
C LYS A 240 -6.91 11.77 39.88
N PRO A 241 -7.89 12.25 40.69
CA PRO A 241 -8.85 11.46 41.45
C PRO A 241 -9.85 10.70 40.55
N PRO A 242 -10.53 9.67 41.11
CA PRO A 242 -11.64 8.98 40.44
C PRO A 242 -12.80 9.92 40.12
N MET A 243 -13.54 9.61 39.06
CA MET A 243 -14.79 10.27 38.67
C MET A 243 -15.99 9.62 39.38
N ASN A 244 -17.12 10.32 39.45
CA ASN A 244 -18.36 9.73 39.95
C ASN A 244 -18.97 8.77 38.91
N GLU A 245 -19.86 7.89 39.35
CA GLU A 245 -20.49 6.88 38.49
C GLU A 245 -21.35 7.51 37.38
N HIS A 246 -22.05 8.59 37.69
CA HIS A 246 -22.84 9.35 36.72
C HIS A 246 -21.99 9.88 35.54
N ASP A 247 -20.74 10.29 35.77
CA ASP A 247 -19.82 10.71 34.71
C ASP A 247 -19.44 9.54 33.81
N LEU A 248 -19.26 8.33 34.37
CA LEU A 248 -18.98 7.11 33.59
C LEU A 248 -20.20 6.69 32.76
N GLU A 249 -21.39 6.69 33.36
CA GLU A 249 -22.65 6.44 32.66
C GLU A 249 -22.87 7.44 31.53
N ARG A 250 -22.58 8.72 31.77
CA ARG A 250 -22.63 9.76 30.73
C ARG A 250 -21.63 9.51 29.61
N MET A 251 -20.45 8.96 29.89
CA MET A 251 -19.47 8.58 28.87
C MET A 251 -19.95 7.39 28.03
N ILE A 252 -20.53 6.37 28.66
CA ILE A 252 -21.13 5.22 27.96
C ILE A 252 -22.30 5.68 27.10
N LYS A 253 -23.22 6.49 27.66
CA LYS A 253 -24.34 7.08 26.93
C LYS A 253 -23.85 7.91 25.74
N LYS A 254 -22.84 8.76 25.94
CA LYS A 254 -22.21 9.50 24.83
C LYS A 254 -21.59 8.57 23.79
N ALA A 255 -20.94 7.47 24.18
CA ALA A 255 -20.36 6.50 23.26
C ALA A 255 -21.43 5.74 22.44
N MET A 256 -22.62 5.54 23.02
CA MET A 256 -23.80 5.00 22.32
C MET A 256 -24.43 6.03 21.37
N GLU A 257 -24.60 7.27 21.83
CA GLU A 257 -25.20 8.40 21.10
C GLU A 257 -24.27 9.00 20.03
N TYR A 258 -22.97 8.72 20.10
CA TYR A 258 -22.01 9.17 19.10
C TYR A 258 -22.33 8.51 17.75
N ALA A 259 -23.08 9.22 16.92
CA ALA A 259 -23.27 8.90 15.52
C ALA A 259 -21.94 9.15 14.81
N PHE A 260 -21.17 8.08 14.59
CA PHE A 260 -20.28 8.08 13.44
C PHE A 260 -21.16 8.00 12.20
N ASP A 261 -21.01 8.99 11.32
CA ASP A 261 -21.33 8.84 9.91
C ASP A 261 -20.57 7.59 9.45
N ASP A 262 -21.28 6.56 8.96
CA ASP A 262 -20.67 5.41 8.26
C ASP A 262 -19.94 5.85 6.96
N GLN A 263 -19.83 7.16 6.71
CA GLN A 263 -19.09 7.80 5.63
C GLN A 263 -17.88 8.64 6.09
N GLN A 264 -17.51 8.60 7.37
CA GLN A 264 -16.26 9.18 7.90
C GLN A 264 -15.43 8.13 8.66
N GLU A 265 -15.21 6.96 8.07
CA GLU A 265 -13.79 6.57 8.00
C GLU A 265 -13.11 7.72 7.25
N ASP A 266 -11.96 8.22 7.74
CA ASP A 266 -10.99 8.79 6.81
C ASP A 266 -10.89 7.76 5.68
N LYS A 267 -11.58 7.94 4.54
CA LYS A 267 -11.16 7.26 3.32
C LYS A 267 -9.70 7.64 3.26
N PRO A 268 -8.75 6.71 3.48
CA PRO A 268 -7.36 7.08 3.51
C PRO A 268 -7.15 7.84 2.22
N SER A 269 -6.77 9.12 2.31
CA SER A 269 -6.59 9.95 1.13
C SER A 269 -5.67 9.14 0.23
N ILE A 270 -6.20 8.69 -0.91
CA ILE A 270 -5.54 7.66 -1.71
C ILE A 270 -4.17 8.23 -2.06
N PRO A 271 -3.08 7.67 -1.51
CA PRO A 271 -1.75 8.13 -1.83
C PRO A 271 -1.59 8.17 -3.34
N SER A 272 -1.02 9.25 -3.86
CA SER A 272 -0.79 9.42 -5.31
C SER A 272 -0.07 8.22 -5.94
N VAL A 273 0.76 7.52 -5.15
CA VAL A 273 1.43 6.26 -5.51
C VAL A 273 0.44 5.17 -5.95
N TRP A 274 -0.72 5.02 -5.29
CA TRP A 274 -1.69 3.94 -5.58
C TRP A 274 -2.39 4.11 -6.93
N VAL A 275 -2.45 5.35 -7.44
CA VAL A 275 -3.06 5.70 -8.72
C VAL A 275 -2.02 6.01 -9.79
N SER A 276 -0.73 5.88 -9.46
CA SER A 276 0.39 6.09 -10.38
C SER A 276 0.43 4.96 -11.41
N PRO A 277 0.47 5.20 -12.72
CA PRO A 277 0.66 4.15 -13.73
C PRO A 277 1.86 3.25 -13.42
N GLU A 278 2.90 3.80 -12.78
CA GLU A 278 4.16 3.16 -12.40
C GLU A 278 4.11 2.46 -11.02
N LEU A 279 2.93 2.05 -10.53
CA LEU A 279 2.76 1.46 -9.19
C LEU A 279 3.71 0.28 -8.93
N VAL A 280 3.78 -0.68 -9.86
CA VAL A 280 4.68 -1.84 -9.74
C VAL A 280 6.13 -1.37 -9.63
N ARG A 281 6.55 -0.39 -10.44
CA ARG A 281 7.90 0.18 -10.38
C ARG A 281 8.17 0.83 -9.03
N HIS A 282 7.23 1.58 -8.46
CA HIS A 282 7.41 2.19 -7.14
C HIS A 282 7.61 1.15 -6.04
N ILE A 283 6.84 0.06 -6.08
CA ILE A 283 6.96 -1.05 -5.12
C ILE A 283 8.31 -1.74 -5.26
N PHE A 284 8.71 -2.09 -6.48
CA PHE A 284 9.95 -2.84 -6.74
C PHE A 284 11.21 -1.98 -6.55
N SER A 285 11.14 -0.68 -6.80
CA SER A 285 12.21 0.26 -6.47
C SER A 285 12.41 0.39 -4.97
N ASP A 286 11.32 0.48 -4.19
CA ASP A 286 11.41 0.49 -2.72
C ASP A 286 11.95 -0.85 -2.19
N LEU A 287 11.44 -1.97 -2.69
CA LEU A 287 11.94 -3.30 -2.36
C LEU A 287 13.40 -3.47 -2.79
N GLY A 288 13.81 -2.87 -3.91
CA GLY A 288 15.18 -2.80 -4.43
C GLY A 288 16.18 -2.11 -3.50
N ARG A 289 15.72 -1.31 -2.54
CA ARG A 289 16.57 -0.77 -1.47
C ARG A 289 17.02 -1.86 -0.49
N ARG A 290 16.28 -2.97 -0.39
CA ARG A 290 16.50 -4.04 0.59
C ARG A 290 16.86 -5.36 -0.07
N VAL A 291 16.19 -5.74 -1.15
CA VAL A 291 16.49 -6.96 -1.92
C VAL A 291 17.08 -6.51 -3.26
N LYS A 292 18.36 -6.76 -3.49
CA LYS A 292 19.03 -6.42 -4.76
C LYS A 292 18.74 -7.47 -5.82
N ARG A 293 18.46 -7.03 -7.05
CA ARG A 293 18.08 -7.88 -8.19
C ARG A 293 16.89 -8.80 -7.93
N ASP A 294 16.92 -10.07 -8.32
CA ASP A 294 15.89 -11.07 -8.01
C ASP A 294 14.46 -10.66 -8.38
N ASN A 295 14.26 -9.89 -9.46
CA ASN A 295 12.96 -9.27 -9.75
C ASN A 295 11.83 -10.26 -9.95
N THR A 296 12.11 -11.35 -10.66
CA THR A 296 11.15 -12.42 -10.91
C THR A 296 10.78 -13.12 -9.60
N THR A 297 11.76 -13.31 -8.71
CA THR A 297 11.54 -13.82 -7.35
C THR A 297 10.73 -12.86 -6.49
N LYS A 298 11.08 -11.56 -6.47
CA LYS A 298 10.32 -10.52 -5.77
C LYS A 298 8.86 -10.51 -6.23
N ALA A 299 8.63 -10.56 -7.54
CA ALA A 299 7.30 -10.61 -8.13
C ALA A 299 6.54 -11.86 -7.72
N ALA A 300 7.18 -13.03 -7.86
CA ALA A 300 6.56 -14.30 -7.50
C ALA A 300 6.14 -14.31 -6.02
N VAL A 301 7.00 -13.83 -5.11
CA VAL A 301 6.69 -13.72 -3.67
C VAL A 301 5.55 -12.74 -3.42
N LEU A 302 5.64 -11.51 -3.96
CA LEU A 302 4.65 -10.45 -3.75
C LEU A 302 3.26 -10.88 -4.21
N PHE A 303 3.13 -11.38 -5.43
CA PHE A 303 1.83 -11.74 -6.00
C PHE A 303 1.30 -13.07 -5.45
N SER A 304 2.17 -14.00 -5.04
CA SER A 304 1.71 -15.19 -4.30
C SER A 304 1.15 -14.79 -2.94
N ALA A 305 1.83 -13.91 -2.21
CA ALA A 305 1.35 -13.39 -0.92
C ALA A 305 0.03 -12.59 -1.07
N LEU A 306 -0.09 -11.74 -2.08
CA LEU A 306 -1.31 -10.97 -2.35
C LEU A 306 -2.50 -11.86 -2.72
N SER A 307 -2.26 -12.98 -3.39
CA SER A 307 -3.31 -13.95 -3.73
C SER A 307 -3.94 -14.63 -2.52
N ALA A 308 -3.32 -14.57 -1.32
CA ALA A 308 -3.89 -15.08 -0.07
C ALA A 308 -5.26 -14.47 0.26
N TYR A 309 -5.52 -13.26 -0.24
CA TYR A 309 -6.77 -12.53 -0.03
C TYR A 309 -7.81 -12.76 -1.14
N LEU A 310 -7.45 -13.49 -2.19
CA LEU A 310 -8.35 -13.90 -3.26
C LEU A 310 -8.95 -15.27 -2.94
N SER A 311 -10.01 -15.62 -3.68
CA SER A 311 -10.72 -16.90 -3.51
C SER A 311 -9.88 -18.14 -3.84
N ASN A 312 -8.82 -17.98 -4.62
CA ASN A 312 -7.95 -19.05 -5.09
C ASN A 312 -6.48 -18.59 -4.95
N PRO A 313 -5.86 -18.79 -3.78
CA PRO A 313 -4.48 -18.39 -3.54
C PRO A 313 -3.47 -19.23 -4.33
N LEU A 314 -2.32 -18.64 -4.61
CA LEU A 314 -1.18 -19.27 -5.25
C LEU A 314 -0.23 -19.84 -4.20
N ASN A 315 0.40 -20.96 -4.53
CA ASN A 315 1.55 -21.47 -3.78
C ASN A 315 2.85 -21.21 -4.53
N LEU A 316 3.94 -21.05 -3.79
CA LEU A 316 5.27 -20.74 -4.31
C LEU A 316 6.34 -21.64 -3.70
N PHE A 317 7.20 -22.18 -4.55
CA PHE A 317 8.44 -22.84 -4.17
C PHE A 317 9.62 -21.97 -4.56
N GLU A 318 10.36 -21.53 -3.57
CA GLU A 318 11.60 -20.82 -3.76
C GLU A 318 12.79 -21.78 -3.57
N LYS A 319 13.54 -21.99 -4.66
CA LYS A 319 14.64 -22.94 -4.73
C LYS A 319 15.96 -22.26 -5.02
N GLY A 320 17.03 -22.81 -4.48
CA GLY A 320 18.39 -22.32 -4.75
C GLY A 320 19.36 -22.80 -3.70
N SER A 321 20.64 -22.52 -3.91
CA SER A 321 21.69 -22.90 -2.97
C SER A 321 21.53 -22.25 -1.59
N SER A 322 22.17 -22.83 -0.57
CA SER A 322 22.22 -22.17 0.74
C SER A 322 22.93 -20.82 0.60
N GLY A 323 22.38 -19.76 1.21
CA GLY A 323 22.94 -18.41 1.09
C GLY A 323 22.54 -17.62 -0.17
N SER A 324 21.74 -18.19 -1.09
CA SER A 324 21.30 -17.49 -2.31
C SER A 324 20.31 -16.32 -2.08
N GLY A 325 19.92 -16.07 -0.82
CA GLY A 325 19.03 -14.96 -0.46
C GLY A 325 17.54 -15.32 -0.37
N LYS A 326 17.16 -16.62 -0.40
CA LYS A 326 15.75 -17.05 -0.39
C LYS A 326 14.92 -16.47 0.76
N THR A 327 15.33 -16.83 1.98
CA THR A 327 14.70 -16.37 3.22
C THR A 327 14.67 -14.85 3.33
N TYR A 328 15.73 -14.20 2.88
CA TYR A 328 15.83 -12.76 2.92
C TYR A 328 14.85 -12.09 1.94
N ASN A 329 14.73 -12.60 0.71
CA ASN A 329 13.76 -12.09 -0.29
C ASN A 329 12.32 -12.25 0.22
N ALA A 330 11.97 -13.44 0.69
CA ALA A 330 10.64 -13.73 1.24
C ALA A 330 10.30 -12.80 2.41
N ILE A 331 11.17 -12.68 3.41
CA ILE A 331 10.92 -11.85 4.61
C ILE A 331 10.78 -10.37 4.22
N GLU A 332 11.72 -9.82 3.47
CA GLU A 332 11.75 -8.39 3.12
C GLU A 332 10.57 -7.95 2.22
N THR A 333 10.04 -8.88 1.42
CA THR A 333 8.83 -8.66 0.62
C THR A 333 7.57 -8.74 1.48
N LEU A 334 7.52 -9.66 2.44
CA LEU A 334 6.38 -9.86 3.33
C LEU A 334 6.22 -8.75 4.38
N GLU A 335 7.20 -7.88 4.58
CA GLU A 335 7.10 -6.68 5.43
C GLU A 335 5.99 -5.70 4.99
N TYR A 336 5.59 -5.73 3.70
CA TYR A 336 4.46 -4.94 3.19
C TYR A 336 3.10 -5.50 3.63
N PHE A 337 3.04 -6.75 4.10
CA PHE A 337 1.79 -7.42 4.45
C PHE A 337 1.45 -7.25 5.95
N PRO A 338 0.18 -7.44 6.32
CA PRO A 338 -0.25 -7.47 7.72
C PRO A 338 0.38 -8.66 8.43
N GLN A 339 1.15 -8.40 9.48
CA GLN A 339 1.96 -9.43 10.13
C GLN A 339 1.11 -10.52 10.81
N ASP A 340 -0.13 -10.22 11.20
CA ASP A 340 -1.09 -11.20 11.76
C ASP A 340 -1.57 -12.26 10.74
N ASP A 341 -1.33 -12.03 9.44
CA ASP A 341 -1.66 -12.99 8.38
C ASP A 341 -0.51 -13.93 8.04
N ILE A 342 0.72 -13.60 8.47
CA ILE A 342 1.92 -14.34 8.10
C ILE A 342 2.26 -15.34 9.21
N TRP A 343 2.34 -16.61 8.85
CA TRP A 343 2.81 -17.67 9.74
C TRP A 343 4.16 -18.17 9.26
N PHE A 344 5.22 -17.79 9.98
CA PHE A 344 6.55 -18.39 9.80
C PHE A 344 6.58 -19.76 10.48
N LEU A 345 6.80 -20.81 9.70
CA LEU A 345 6.78 -22.20 10.10
C LEU A 345 8.17 -22.80 9.90
N SER A 346 8.74 -23.41 10.93
CA SER A 346 10.01 -24.15 10.87
C SER A 346 9.87 -25.49 11.58
N GLY A 347 10.25 -26.59 10.90
CA GLY A 347 10.23 -27.95 11.45
C GLY A 347 8.91 -28.38 12.11
N MET A 348 7.78 -27.81 11.67
CA MET A 348 6.52 -27.93 12.40
C MET A 348 5.82 -29.26 12.11
N SER A 349 5.58 -30.05 13.16
CA SER A 349 4.73 -31.26 13.10
C SER A 349 3.24 -30.91 12.98
N PRO A 350 2.37 -31.84 12.51
CA PRO A 350 0.93 -31.58 12.42
C PRO A 350 0.35 -31.18 13.78
N LYS A 351 0.82 -31.83 14.85
CA LYS A 351 0.40 -31.55 16.22
C LYS A 351 0.76 -30.14 16.68
N ALA A 352 1.94 -29.64 16.30
CA ALA A 352 2.38 -28.30 16.67
C ALA A 352 1.52 -27.22 16.00
N LEU A 353 1.16 -27.40 14.73
CA LEU A 353 0.24 -26.50 14.03
C LEU A 353 -1.12 -26.46 14.74
N VAL A 354 -1.65 -27.63 15.09
CA VAL A 354 -2.94 -27.77 15.78
C VAL A 354 -2.91 -27.10 17.15
N HIS A 355 -1.95 -27.45 18.02
CA HIS A 355 -1.93 -26.92 19.37
C HIS A 355 -1.66 -25.41 19.44
N GLN A 356 -0.96 -24.83 18.48
CA GLN A 356 -0.63 -23.39 18.48
C GLN A 356 -1.71 -22.52 17.85
N LYS A 357 -2.45 -23.02 16.85
CA LYS A 357 -3.30 -22.19 15.98
C LYS A 357 -4.78 -22.59 15.99
N SER A 358 -5.15 -23.68 16.68
CA SER A 358 -6.55 -24.11 16.74
C SER A 358 -7.33 -23.50 17.90
N GLN A 359 -8.63 -23.39 17.70
CA GLN A 359 -9.62 -23.19 18.75
C GLN A 359 -10.22 -24.55 19.11
N LEU A 360 -10.41 -24.81 20.40
CA LEU A 360 -11.10 -26.02 20.85
C LEU A 360 -12.61 -25.75 20.88
N LEU A 361 -13.37 -26.40 20.02
CA LEU A 361 -14.83 -26.23 19.92
C LEU A 361 -15.54 -27.49 20.40
N ASP A 362 -16.68 -27.35 21.07
CA ASP A 362 -17.59 -28.48 21.35
C ASP A 362 -18.34 -28.93 20.09
N LYS A 363 -19.11 -30.01 20.21
CA LYS A 363 -19.94 -30.59 19.14
C LYS A 363 -20.93 -29.60 18.50
N ASP A 364 -21.30 -28.55 19.23
CA ASP A 364 -22.26 -27.54 18.80
C ASP A 364 -21.55 -26.30 18.23
N GLY A 365 -20.20 -26.31 18.17
CA GLY A 365 -19.37 -25.25 17.62
C GLY A 365 -19.00 -24.14 18.61
N ASN A 366 -19.31 -24.30 19.90
CA ASN A 366 -18.98 -23.29 20.91
C ASN A 366 -17.57 -23.48 21.45
N GLU A 367 -16.86 -22.38 21.67
CA GLU A 367 -15.49 -22.42 22.17
C GLU A 367 -15.42 -22.98 23.61
N ILE A 368 -14.38 -23.78 23.85
CA ILE A 368 -14.03 -24.33 25.16
C ILE A 368 -12.67 -23.77 25.56
N PHE A 369 -12.65 -22.99 26.64
CA PHE A 369 -11.39 -22.63 27.29
C PHE A 369 -11.07 -23.66 28.36
N LEU A 370 -9.90 -24.31 28.24
CA LEU A 370 -9.45 -25.29 29.23
C LEU A 370 -9.24 -24.68 30.63
N THR A 371 -9.08 -23.36 30.70
CA THR A 371 -9.03 -22.57 31.95
C THR A 371 -10.36 -22.53 32.68
N ASP A 372 -11.49 -22.74 31.98
CA ASP A 372 -12.83 -22.73 32.58
C ASP A 372 -13.15 -24.03 33.30
N ARG A 373 -12.16 -24.93 33.41
CA ARG A 373 -12.29 -26.17 34.15
C ARG A 373 -12.74 -25.86 35.58
N PRO A 374 -13.89 -26.39 36.03
CA PRO A 374 -14.39 -26.14 37.37
C PRO A 374 -13.34 -26.49 38.43
N THR A 375 -13.19 -25.62 39.42
CA THR A 375 -12.26 -25.81 40.54
C THR A 375 -12.99 -26.41 41.73
N LYS A 376 -12.34 -27.37 42.41
CA LYS A 376 -12.95 -28.02 43.56
C LYS A 376 -13.05 -27.01 44.71
N PRO A 377 -14.24 -26.78 45.29
CA PRO A 377 -14.40 -25.84 46.41
C PRO A 377 -13.59 -26.31 47.62
N LYS A 378 -12.99 -25.36 48.35
CA LYS A 378 -12.21 -25.65 49.57
C LYS A 378 -13.10 -25.47 50.78
N LYS A 379 -13.14 -26.47 51.68
CA LYS A 379 -14.01 -26.47 52.87
C LYS A 379 -13.89 -25.20 53.73
N ARG A 380 -12.69 -24.63 53.83
CA ARG A 380 -12.38 -23.38 54.56
C ARG A 380 -13.06 -22.11 54.03
N GLU A 381 -13.61 -22.13 52.82
CA GLU A 381 -14.22 -20.97 52.16
C GLU A 381 -15.74 -20.83 52.48
N TYR A 382 -16.30 -21.76 53.26
CA TYR A 382 -17.73 -21.86 53.56
C TYR A 382 -17.99 -21.78 55.06
N LYS A 383 -19.13 -21.18 55.45
CA LYS A 383 -19.46 -20.93 56.87
C LYS A 383 -20.07 -22.16 57.53
N THR A 384 -20.70 -23.05 56.76
CA THR A 384 -21.38 -24.25 57.26
C THR A 384 -21.06 -25.49 56.42
N GLU A 385 -21.17 -26.68 57.03
CA GLU A 385 -20.99 -27.98 56.35
C GLU A 385 -21.98 -28.14 55.17
N ASN A 386 -23.23 -27.71 55.35
CA ASN A 386 -24.28 -27.82 54.34
C ASN A 386 -24.05 -26.90 53.12
N GLU A 387 -23.49 -25.71 53.32
CA GLU A 387 -23.06 -24.82 52.22
C GLU A 387 -21.91 -25.44 51.41
N TYR A 388 -20.95 -26.07 52.10
CA TYR A 388 -19.86 -26.77 51.44
C TYR A 388 -20.36 -27.96 50.62
N ASP A 389 -21.23 -28.80 51.17
CA ASP A 389 -21.79 -29.98 50.49
C ASP A 389 -22.58 -29.59 49.24
N ASN A 390 -23.35 -28.51 49.29
CA ASN A 390 -24.06 -27.98 48.13
C ASN A 390 -23.10 -27.45 47.06
N ALA A 391 -22.03 -26.76 47.46
CA ALA A 391 -20.99 -26.30 46.53
C ALA A 391 -20.24 -27.47 45.87
N VAL A 392 -19.98 -28.55 46.61
CA VAL A 392 -19.37 -29.78 46.07
C VAL A 392 -20.28 -30.45 45.05
N LYS A 393 -21.59 -30.57 45.32
CA LYS A 393 -22.56 -31.12 44.35
C LYS A 393 -22.63 -30.31 43.06
N GLU A 394 -22.66 -28.98 43.18
CA GLU A 394 -22.65 -28.10 42.01
C GLU A 394 -21.34 -28.21 41.23
N TYR A 395 -20.20 -28.27 41.92
CA TYR A 395 -18.90 -28.56 41.29
C TYR A 395 -18.90 -29.89 40.52
N GLU A 396 -19.44 -30.97 41.08
CA GLU A 396 -19.52 -32.27 40.40
C GLU A 396 -20.38 -32.21 39.14
N LYS A 397 -21.51 -31.49 39.20
CA LYS A 397 -22.39 -31.25 38.06
C LYS A 397 -21.67 -30.45 36.96
N GLN A 398 -21.03 -29.34 37.32
CA GLN A 398 -20.26 -28.51 36.38
C GLN A 398 -19.09 -29.28 35.78
N LYS A 399 -18.38 -30.06 36.59
CA LYS A 399 -17.28 -30.93 36.14
C LYS A 399 -17.75 -31.96 35.12
N LYS A 400 -18.93 -32.57 35.35
CA LYS A 400 -19.51 -33.54 34.41
C LYS A 400 -19.86 -32.87 33.08
N ILE A 401 -20.55 -31.73 33.11
CA ILE A 401 -20.89 -30.94 31.91
C ILE A 401 -19.63 -30.55 31.13
N PHE A 402 -18.62 -30.00 31.82
CA PHE A 402 -17.35 -29.63 31.20
C PHE A 402 -16.65 -30.84 30.57
N SER A 403 -16.64 -31.99 31.25
CA SER A 403 -16.01 -33.21 30.75
C SER A 403 -16.73 -33.75 29.51
N GLU A 404 -18.06 -33.68 29.45
CA GLU A 404 -18.85 -34.07 28.28
C GLU A 404 -18.60 -33.14 27.08
N ARG A 405 -18.52 -31.82 27.30
CA ARG A 405 -18.14 -30.84 26.26
C ARG A 405 -16.75 -31.13 25.70
N VAL A 406 -15.78 -31.37 26.58
CA VAL A 406 -14.41 -31.73 26.17
C VAL A 406 -14.38 -33.08 25.46
N LEU A 407 -15.19 -34.07 25.83
CA LEU A 407 -15.16 -35.39 25.19
C LEU A 407 -15.58 -35.32 23.71
N GLY A 408 -16.62 -34.53 23.40
CA GLY A 408 -17.13 -34.31 22.05
C GLY A 408 -16.45 -33.18 21.28
N SER A 409 -15.36 -32.61 21.80
CA SER A 409 -14.71 -31.44 21.20
C SER A 409 -13.83 -31.80 20.00
N TYR A 410 -13.59 -30.82 19.13
CA TYR A 410 -12.62 -30.88 18.04
C TYR A 410 -11.79 -29.59 17.98
N HIS A 411 -10.61 -29.70 17.40
CA HIS A 411 -9.75 -28.56 17.10
C HIS A 411 -10.17 -27.94 15.77
N TYR A 412 -10.43 -26.64 15.73
CA TYR A 412 -10.80 -25.89 14.53
C TYR A 412 -9.71 -24.89 14.15
N ILE A 413 -9.29 -24.90 12.89
CA ILE A 413 -8.28 -23.99 12.34
C ILE A 413 -8.83 -23.35 11.06
N ASN A 414 -8.94 -22.03 11.07
CA ASN A 414 -9.23 -21.25 9.86
C ASN A 414 -7.92 -20.72 9.27
N ILE A 415 -7.65 -21.08 8.01
CA ILE A 415 -6.43 -20.73 7.28
C ILE A 415 -6.69 -19.81 6.08
N GLU A 416 -7.92 -19.32 5.92
CA GLU A 416 -8.25 -18.31 4.91
C GLU A 416 -7.51 -16.99 5.19
N ASN A 417 -7.06 -16.31 4.14
CA ASN A 417 -6.30 -15.05 4.25
C ASN A 417 -4.98 -15.19 5.01
N LYS A 418 -4.42 -16.41 5.09
CA LYS A 418 -3.13 -16.69 5.72
C LYS A 418 -2.04 -16.97 4.70
N ILE A 419 -0.84 -16.50 5.02
CA ILE A 419 0.37 -16.70 4.24
C ILE A 419 1.29 -17.58 5.07
N PHE A 420 1.47 -18.83 4.66
CA PHE A 420 2.37 -19.76 5.30
C PHE A 420 3.75 -19.62 4.69
N VAL A 421 4.76 -19.40 5.53
CA VAL A 421 6.16 -19.30 5.11
C VAL A 421 6.93 -20.43 5.78
N PHE A 422 7.18 -21.49 5.02
CA PHE A 422 7.98 -22.62 5.47
C PHE A 422 9.46 -22.28 5.30
N LEU A 423 10.13 -21.94 6.41
CA LEU A 423 11.56 -21.59 6.43
C LEU A 423 12.46 -22.80 6.17
N GLU A 424 11.94 -23.99 6.47
CA GLU A 424 12.55 -25.28 6.20
C GLU A 424 11.52 -26.22 5.59
N THR A 425 11.98 -27.31 5.01
CA THR A 425 11.06 -28.34 4.48
C THR A 425 10.27 -28.94 5.64
N PRO A 426 8.93 -28.82 5.65
CA PRO A 426 8.10 -29.40 6.69
C PRO A 426 8.16 -30.93 6.65
N ASP A 427 7.75 -31.58 7.74
CA ASP A 427 7.77 -33.03 7.80
C ASP A 427 6.79 -33.65 6.78
N PRO A 428 7.06 -34.88 6.29
CA PRO A 428 6.21 -35.54 5.30
C PRO A 428 4.74 -35.70 5.69
N GLU A 429 4.43 -35.84 6.98
CA GLU A 429 3.07 -36.03 7.47
C GLU A 429 2.29 -34.72 7.42
N THR A 430 2.91 -33.61 7.86
CA THR A 430 2.38 -32.26 7.66
C THR A 430 2.13 -31.96 6.19
N MET A 431 3.05 -32.36 5.30
CA MET A 431 2.85 -32.16 3.87
C MET A 431 1.65 -32.92 3.32
N ARG A 432 1.53 -34.21 3.66
CA ARG A 432 0.37 -35.02 3.23
C ARG A 432 -0.95 -34.46 3.75
N MET A 433 -0.96 -33.93 4.98
CA MET A 433 -2.13 -33.25 5.54
C MET A 433 -2.50 -31.99 4.74
N LEU A 434 -1.51 -31.23 4.24
CA LEU A 434 -1.74 -29.98 3.53
C LEU A 434 -2.06 -30.16 2.03
N PHE A 435 -1.69 -31.27 1.38
CA PHE A 435 -1.91 -31.44 -0.07
C PHE A 435 -3.34 -31.19 -0.56
N PRO A 436 -4.41 -31.68 0.09
CA PRO A 436 -5.78 -31.42 -0.37
C PRO A 436 -6.14 -29.92 -0.32
N ILE A 437 -5.60 -29.21 0.68
CA ILE A 437 -5.77 -27.76 0.84
C ILE A 437 -4.99 -27.02 -0.26
N LEU A 438 -3.71 -27.34 -0.46
CA LEU A 438 -2.84 -26.67 -1.43
C LEU A 438 -3.26 -26.94 -2.89
N SER A 439 -4.07 -27.97 -3.13
CA SER A 439 -4.66 -28.29 -4.46
C SER A 439 -6.01 -27.63 -4.69
N HIS A 440 -6.58 -26.99 -3.65
CA HIS A 440 -7.96 -26.52 -3.61
C HIS A 440 -9.02 -27.62 -3.84
N ASP A 441 -8.74 -28.87 -3.43
CA ASP A 441 -9.64 -30.02 -3.63
C ASP A 441 -10.87 -29.94 -2.73
N LYS A 442 -10.65 -29.59 -1.45
CA LYS A 442 -11.70 -29.43 -0.43
C LYS A 442 -11.37 -28.28 0.51
N LYS A 443 -12.29 -27.32 0.60
CA LYS A 443 -12.14 -26.15 1.48
C LYS A 443 -12.10 -26.52 2.96
N ARG A 444 -12.72 -27.65 3.33
CA ARG A 444 -12.74 -28.17 4.69
C ARG A 444 -12.25 -29.61 4.70
N ILE A 445 -11.23 -29.89 5.50
CA ILE A 445 -10.69 -31.23 5.69
C ILE A 445 -10.77 -31.65 7.16
N GLU A 446 -10.99 -32.95 7.36
CA GLU A 446 -10.93 -33.58 8.67
C GLU A 446 -9.63 -34.37 8.79
N TYR A 447 -8.85 -34.06 9.84
CA TYR A 447 -7.63 -34.76 10.17
C TYR A 447 -7.75 -35.36 11.57
N ARG A 448 -7.37 -36.63 11.74
CA ARG A 448 -7.44 -37.32 13.04
C ARG A 448 -6.06 -37.80 13.40
N PHE A 449 -5.64 -37.56 14.63
CA PHE A 449 -4.41 -38.12 15.16
C PHE A 449 -4.59 -38.63 16.59
N VAL A 450 -3.75 -39.59 16.97
CA VAL A 450 -3.79 -40.22 18.29
C VAL A 450 -2.80 -39.53 19.22
N ASN A 451 -3.29 -39.13 20.40
CA ASN A 451 -2.53 -38.57 21.51
C ASN A 451 -2.54 -39.54 22.70
N LYS A 452 -1.39 -39.64 23.37
CA LYS A 452 -1.24 -40.43 24.59
C LYS A 452 -1.49 -39.51 25.79
N THR A 453 -2.54 -39.79 26.56
CA THR A 453 -2.87 -39.08 27.80
C THR A 453 -2.53 -39.93 29.02
N GLN A 454 -2.61 -39.36 30.22
CA GLN A 454 -2.46 -40.10 31.47
C GLN A 454 -3.48 -41.23 31.64
N SER A 455 -4.61 -41.19 30.91
CA SER A 455 -5.72 -42.15 30.99
C SER A 455 -5.84 -43.09 29.78
N GLY A 456 -4.91 -43.05 28.81
CA GLY A 456 -4.89 -43.95 27.65
C GLY A 456 -4.58 -43.25 26.31
N LEU A 457 -4.98 -43.88 25.20
CA LEU A 457 -4.92 -43.28 23.88
C LEU A 457 -6.22 -42.53 23.59
N ARG A 458 -6.12 -41.27 23.19
CA ARG A 458 -7.25 -40.43 22.78
C ARG A 458 -7.05 -40.00 21.33
N THR A 459 -8.07 -40.22 20.51
CA THR A 459 -8.09 -39.67 19.15
C THR A 459 -8.62 -38.25 19.20
N GLU A 460 -7.86 -37.30 18.67
CA GLU A 460 -8.27 -35.91 18.52
C GLU A 460 -8.69 -35.67 17.06
N LEU A 461 -9.81 -34.97 16.89
CA LEU A 461 -10.32 -34.52 15.60
C LEU A 461 -9.88 -33.07 15.37
N VAL A 462 -9.34 -32.81 14.19
CA VAL A 462 -8.98 -31.49 13.69
C VAL A 462 -9.79 -31.21 12.45
N ILE A 463 -10.34 -30.01 12.39
CA ILE A 463 -11.02 -29.46 11.23
C ILE A 463 -10.20 -28.27 10.76
N ILE A 464 -9.71 -28.35 9.53
CA ILE A 464 -8.98 -27.26 8.88
C ILE A 464 -9.87 -26.72 7.76
N GLU A 465 -10.10 -25.40 7.77
CA GLU A 465 -11.00 -24.73 6.84
C GLU A 465 -10.34 -23.52 6.17
N GLY A 466 -10.48 -23.42 4.85
CA GLY A 466 -9.95 -22.35 4.02
C GLY A 466 -8.75 -22.76 3.17
N TYR A 467 -8.33 -21.85 2.29
CA TYR A 467 -7.13 -22.01 1.48
C TYR A 467 -6.10 -20.92 1.85
N PRO A 468 -4.86 -21.28 2.22
CA PRO A 468 -3.79 -20.32 2.45
C PRO A 468 -2.95 -20.16 1.17
N THR A 469 -2.15 -19.11 1.11
CA THR A 469 -0.95 -19.08 0.27
C THR A 469 0.15 -19.81 1.01
N ALA A 470 0.83 -20.77 0.39
CA ALA A 470 2.03 -21.40 0.96
C ALA A 470 3.29 -21.05 0.16
N ILE A 471 4.29 -20.49 0.85
CA ILE A 471 5.62 -20.17 0.35
C ILE A 471 6.62 -21.13 1.00
N PHE A 472 7.27 -21.96 0.18
CA PHE A 472 8.22 -22.96 0.61
C PHE A 472 9.64 -22.52 0.26
N LEU A 473 10.47 -22.32 1.29
CA LEU A 473 11.87 -21.98 1.14
C LEU A 473 12.69 -23.26 1.32
N THR A 474 13.18 -23.84 0.22
CA THR A 474 13.84 -25.14 0.30
C THR A 474 15.13 -25.22 -0.50
N THR A 475 16.05 -26.02 0.03
CA THR A 475 17.24 -26.51 -0.68
C THR A 475 17.06 -27.98 -1.12
N ASP A 476 15.96 -28.63 -0.72
CA ASP A 476 15.69 -30.04 -0.99
C ASP A 476 15.09 -30.23 -2.40
N ARG A 477 15.61 -31.25 -3.08
CA ARG A 477 15.27 -31.63 -4.45
C ARG A 477 14.22 -32.74 -4.53
N LYS A 478 13.95 -33.48 -3.44
CA LYS A 478 13.11 -34.69 -3.47
C LYS A 478 11.59 -34.43 -3.36
N TYR A 479 11.15 -33.46 -2.56
CA TYR A 479 9.72 -33.20 -2.27
C TYR A 479 8.92 -32.57 -3.44
N VAL A 480 9.46 -32.61 -4.65
CA VAL A 480 9.23 -31.56 -5.65
C VAL A 480 8.19 -31.94 -6.68
N GLU A 481 8.06 -33.21 -7.07
CA GLU A 481 7.21 -33.59 -8.20
C GLU A 481 5.72 -33.40 -7.91
N GLU A 482 5.27 -33.81 -6.72
CA GLU A 482 3.87 -33.61 -6.32
C GLU A 482 3.56 -32.12 -6.10
N LEU A 483 4.52 -31.35 -5.58
CA LEU A 483 4.33 -29.94 -5.26
C LEU A 483 4.47 -29.02 -6.47
N ALA A 484 5.35 -29.33 -7.43
CA ALA A 484 5.56 -28.53 -8.64
C ALA A 484 4.29 -28.36 -9.47
N THR A 485 3.34 -29.30 -9.36
CA THR A 485 2.04 -29.21 -10.02
C THR A 485 0.99 -28.40 -9.26
N ARG A 486 1.32 -27.92 -8.05
CA ARG A 486 0.44 -27.20 -7.11
C ARG A 486 0.97 -25.80 -6.77
N SER A 487 2.07 -25.40 -7.38
CA SER A 487 2.80 -24.17 -7.04
C SER A 487 3.69 -23.70 -8.20
N PHE A 488 3.99 -22.40 -8.25
CA PHE A 488 5.11 -21.92 -9.06
C PHE A 488 6.45 -22.29 -8.43
N THR A 489 7.47 -22.51 -9.25
CA THR A 489 8.86 -22.60 -8.79
C THR A 489 9.62 -21.39 -9.27
N VAL A 490 10.33 -20.73 -8.35
CA VAL A 490 11.24 -19.63 -8.63
C VAL A 490 12.60 -19.91 -8.00
N SER A 491 13.65 -19.31 -8.55
CA SER A 491 14.98 -19.38 -7.95
C SER A 491 15.60 -17.98 -7.92
N PRO A 492 16.14 -17.55 -6.76
CA PRO A 492 16.98 -16.36 -6.73
C PRO A 492 18.14 -16.50 -7.71
N GLU A 493 18.54 -15.39 -8.30
CA GLU A 493 19.74 -15.28 -9.12
C GLU A 493 20.97 -15.62 -8.27
N GLU A 494 22.00 -16.24 -8.86
CA GLU A 494 23.26 -16.58 -8.18
C GLU A 494 24.46 -15.95 -8.90
N SER A 495 24.23 -14.90 -9.68
CA SER A 495 25.25 -14.19 -10.45
C SER A 495 26.27 -13.49 -9.56
N THR A 496 27.46 -13.26 -10.12
CA THR A 496 28.52 -12.56 -9.39
C THR A 496 28.16 -11.11 -9.10
N GLU A 497 27.37 -10.52 -9.98
CA GLU A 497 26.86 -9.17 -9.91
C GLU A 497 25.87 -9.05 -8.75
N LYS A 498 24.93 -9.99 -8.61
CA LYS A 498 24.02 -10.04 -7.46
C LYS A 498 24.77 -10.13 -6.14
N ILE A 499 25.73 -11.05 -6.06
CA ILE A 499 26.51 -11.26 -4.84
C ILE A 499 27.26 -9.97 -4.49
N GLY A 500 27.83 -9.28 -5.49
CA GLY A 500 28.44 -7.98 -5.34
C GLY A 500 27.48 -6.91 -4.80
N ASP A 501 26.29 -6.80 -5.38
CA ASP A 501 25.28 -5.81 -4.97
C ASP A 501 24.70 -6.10 -3.58
N ALA A 502 24.53 -7.39 -3.23
CA ALA A 502 24.15 -7.82 -1.89
C ALA A 502 25.22 -7.47 -0.84
N ASN A 503 26.51 -7.68 -1.16
CA ASN A 503 27.61 -7.30 -0.28
C ASN A 503 27.68 -5.78 -0.08
N LYS A 504 27.48 -4.99 -1.14
CA LYS A 504 27.38 -3.53 -1.04
C LYS A 504 26.26 -3.12 -0.09
N LEU A 505 25.08 -3.73 -0.21
CA LEU A 505 23.95 -3.45 0.67
C LEU A 505 24.24 -3.86 2.12
N THR A 506 24.83 -5.03 2.36
CA THR A 506 25.24 -5.46 3.71
C THR A 506 26.22 -4.46 4.32
N ASN A 507 27.20 -3.98 3.54
CA ASN A 507 28.13 -2.95 3.99
C ASN A 507 27.40 -1.63 4.29
N LEU A 508 26.46 -1.20 3.45
CA LEU A 508 25.65 0.00 3.71
C LEU A 508 24.83 -0.13 5.01
N LYS A 509 24.20 -1.28 5.25
CA LYS A 509 23.48 -1.56 6.50
C LYS A 509 24.40 -1.47 7.73
N ALA A 510 25.67 -1.86 7.60
CA ALA A 510 26.65 -1.78 8.67
C ALA A 510 27.24 -0.36 8.85
N ALA A 511 27.57 0.31 7.75
CA ALA A 511 28.25 1.60 7.75
C ALA A 511 27.30 2.78 8.01
N VAL A 512 26.08 2.72 7.48
CA VAL A 512 25.06 3.78 7.56
C VAL A 512 23.66 3.22 7.87
N PRO A 513 23.45 2.53 9.00
CA PRO A 513 22.18 1.89 9.33
C PRO A 513 20.98 2.85 9.35
N TRP A 514 21.20 4.14 9.66
CA TRP A 514 20.14 5.16 9.68
C TRP A 514 19.63 5.56 8.29
N GLU A 515 20.37 5.26 7.21
CA GLU A 515 19.96 5.48 5.81
C GLU A 515 19.21 4.28 5.24
N CYS A 516 19.42 3.10 5.83
CA CYS A 516 18.74 1.85 5.48
C CYS A 516 17.38 1.68 6.20
N LYS A 517 16.72 2.79 6.56
CA LYS A 517 15.41 2.76 7.22
C LYS A 517 14.39 2.03 6.35
N LEU A 518 13.70 1.07 6.97
CA LEU A 518 12.62 0.31 6.35
C LEU A 518 11.42 1.21 6.00
N GLU A 519 11.08 2.13 6.91
CA GLU A 519 9.86 2.95 6.82
C GLU A 519 10.04 4.19 5.94
N THR A 520 10.23 3.99 4.64
CA THR A 520 10.14 5.08 3.65
C THR A 520 8.67 5.47 3.42
N PRO A 521 8.38 6.67 2.87
CA PRO A 521 7.03 7.02 2.44
C PRO A 521 6.43 6.02 1.43
N ARG A 522 7.24 5.50 0.51
CA ARG A 522 6.83 4.49 -0.47
C ARG A 522 6.50 3.15 0.21
N PHE A 523 7.30 2.75 1.21
CA PHE A 523 7.04 1.57 2.01
C PHE A 523 5.71 1.66 2.76
N LEU A 524 5.49 2.77 3.46
CA LEU A 524 4.26 3.01 4.21
C LEU A 524 3.04 3.10 3.28
N ALA A 525 3.18 3.72 2.11
CA ALA A 525 2.12 3.77 1.10
C ALA A 525 1.78 2.37 0.57
N THR A 526 2.78 1.54 0.27
CA THR A 526 2.58 0.17 -0.22
C THR A 526 1.95 -0.72 0.84
N LYS A 527 2.40 -0.62 2.10
CA LYS A 527 1.81 -1.35 3.22
C LYS A 527 0.35 -0.99 3.43
N ARG A 528 0.02 0.30 3.35
CA ARG A 528 -1.38 0.77 3.42
C ARG A 528 -2.19 0.31 2.22
N LEU A 529 -1.62 0.26 1.01
CA LEU A 529 -2.29 -0.26 -0.19
C LEU A 529 -2.73 -1.72 0.02
N ILE A 530 -1.80 -2.59 0.44
CA ILE A 530 -2.09 -4.01 0.68
C ILE A 530 -3.15 -4.20 1.77
N GLN A 531 -3.05 -3.42 2.87
CA GLN A 531 -4.06 -3.43 3.93
C GLN A 531 -5.45 -3.03 3.40
N ASN A 532 -5.53 -1.97 2.59
CA ASN A 532 -6.80 -1.51 2.00
C ASN A 532 -7.36 -2.53 1.00
N ILE A 533 -6.51 -3.17 0.19
CA ILE A 533 -6.94 -4.25 -0.72
C ILE A 533 -7.57 -5.38 0.10
N LYS A 534 -6.88 -5.86 1.15
CA LYS A 534 -7.39 -6.91 2.04
C LYS A 534 -8.76 -6.54 2.64
N GLU A 535 -8.88 -5.34 3.22
CA GLU A 535 -10.12 -4.87 3.84
C GLU A 535 -11.26 -4.75 2.82
N THR A 536 -10.95 -4.24 1.63
CA THR A 536 -11.92 -4.08 0.54
C THR A 536 -12.41 -5.43 0.02
N LEU A 537 -11.52 -6.38 -0.24
CA LEU A 537 -11.86 -7.75 -0.65
C LEU A 537 -12.77 -8.42 0.38
N LYS A 538 -12.47 -8.25 1.68
CA LYS A 538 -13.24 -8.82 2.78
C LYS A 538 -14.63 -8.19 2.94
N ASN A 539 -14.73 -6.87 2.84
CA ASN A 539 -15.96 -6.13 3.19
C ASN A 539 -16.91 -5.97 1.99
N GLU A 540 -16.39 -5.89 0.77
CA GLU A 540 -17.16 -5.49 -0.41
C GLU A 540 -17.36 -6.60 -1.44
N GLN A 541 -16.96 -7.84 -1.13
CA GLN A 541 -17.07 -9.01 -2.02
C GLN A 541 -16.48 -8.74 -3.41
N VAL A 542 -15.31 -8.12 -3.47
CA VAL A 542 -14.64 -7.79 -4.72
C VAL A 542 -13.94 -9.03 -5.29
N ASP A 543 -14.05 -9.23 -6.60
CA ASP A 543 -13.34 -10.28 -7.35
C ASP A 543 -12.73 -9.68 -8.62
N VAL A 544 -12.06 -10.48 -9.43
CA VAL A 544 -11.41 -10.03 -10.67
C VAL A 544 -12.04 -10.73 -11.87
N ILE A 545 -12.37 -9.95 -12.90
CA ILE A 545 -12.76 -10.43 -14.23
C ILE A 545 -11.57 -10.30 -15.18
N ILE A 546 -11.33 -11.36 -15.94
CA ILE A 546 -10.39 -11.38 -17.06
C ILE A 546 -11.23 -11.35 -18.34
N PRO A 547 -11.38 -10.20 -19.02
CA PRO A 547 -12.36 -10.02 -20.09
C PRO A 547 -11.85 -10.53 -21.45
N PHE A 548 -10.92 -11.48 -21.49
CA PHE A 548 -10.26 -11.95 -22.71
C PHE A 548 -10.67 -13.40 -23.01
N LEU A 549 -11.76 -13.61 -23.76
CA LEU A 549 -12.25 -14.98 -24.03
C LEU A 549 -11.27 -15.85 -24.81
N GLY A 550 -10.38 -15.25 -25.60
CA GLY A 550 -9.30 -15.90 -26.33
C GLY A 550 -8.02 -16.13 -25.51
N LEU A 551 -7.98 -15.81 -24.21
CA LEU A 551 -6.75 -15.89 -23.41
C LEU A 551 -6.14 -17.30 -23.39
N HIS A 552 -6.94 -18.35 -23.51
CA HIS A 552 -6.44 -19.72 -23.57
C HIS A 552 -5.66 -20.03 -24.86
N GLU A 553 -5.84 -19.25 -25.93
CA GLU A 553 -5.15 -19.45 -27.21
C GLU A 553 -3.67 -19.08 -27.14
N ILE A 554 -3.26 -18.26 -26.16
CA ILE A 554 -1.85 -17.89 -25.95
C ILE A 554 -1.08 -18.89 -25.08
N PHE A 555 -1.75 -19.96 -24.62
CA PHE A 555 -1.19 -20.97 -23.71
C PHE A 555 -1.02 -22.35 -24.36
N PRO A 556 0.05 -23.09 -24.00
CA PRO A 556 0.27 -24.46 -24.45
C PRO A 556 -0.93 -25.36 -24.11
N LYS A 557 -1.17 -26.38 -24.95
CA LYS A 557 -2.29 -27.32 -24.83
C LYS A 557 -1.90 -28.76 -25.19
N ASP A 558 -0.61 -29.08 -25.03
CA ASP A 558 0.00 -30.30 -25.51
C ASP A 558 -0.06 -31.41 -24.45
N VAL A 559 -0.03 -31.06 -23.17
CA VAL A 559 -0.01 -32.02 -22.06
C VAL A 559 -1.02 -31.67 -20.95
N ALA A 560 -1.46 -32.69 -20.19
CA ALA A 560 -2.43 -32.49 -19.11
C ALA A 560 -1.99 -31.46 -18.04
N ARG A 561 -0.67 -31.27 -17.87
CA ARG A 561 -0.10 -30.26 -16.98
C ARG A 561 -0.46 -28.83 -17.40
N ASP A 562 -0.64 -28.58 -18.69
CA ASP A 562 -0.91 -27.24 -19.23
C ASP A 562 -2.21 -26.65 -18.67
N MET A 563 -3.20 -27.50 -18.35
CA MET A 563 -4.43 -27.08 -17.69
C MET A 563 -4.17 -26.45 -16.31
N ARG A 564 -3.23 -27.02 -15.54
CA ARG A 564 -2.85 -26.49 -14.21
C ARG A 564 -2.01 -25.24 -14.35
N ASP A 565 -1.05 -25.25 -15.28
CA ASP A 565 -0.20 -24.09 -15.54
C ASP A 565 -1.04 -22.87 -15.99
N PHE A 566 -2.05 -23.08 -16.85
CA PHE A 566 -3.01 -22.05 -17.23
C PHE A 566 -3.87 -21.58 -16.04
N ALA A 567 -4.36 -22.50 -15.21
CA ALA A 567 -5.10 -22.14 -14.00
C ALA A 567 -4.26 -21.27 -13.06
N HIS A 568 -3.02 -21.65 -12.78
CA HIS A 568 -2.11 -20.83 -11.97
C HIS A 568 -1.81 -19.48 -12.62
N PHE A 569 -1.63 -19.43 -13.95
CA PHE A 569 -1.45 -18.16 -14.65
C PHE A 569 -2.65 -17.23 -14.47
N THR A 570 -3.89 -17.73 -14.60
CA THR A 570 -5.07 -16.90 -14.39
C THR A 570 -5.17 -16.40 -12.94
N GLN A 571 -4.77 -17.19 -11.95
CA GLN A 571 -4.69 -16.77 -10.55
C GLN A 571 -3.61 -15.69 -10.35
N PHE A 572 -2.45 -15.84 -10.99
CA PHE A 572 -1.38 -14.84 -10.99
C PHE A 572 -1.84 -13.52 -11.60
N LEU A 573 -2.52 -13.59 -12.75
CA LEU A 573 -3.14 -12.44 -13.41
C LEU A 573 -4.17 -11.74 -12.52
N LYS A 574 -5.00 -12.50 -11.79
CA LYS A 574 -5.93 -11.91 -10.82
C LYS A 574 -5.22 -11.19 -9.67
N SER A 575 -4.14 -11.79 -9.15
CA SER A 575 -3.32 -11.16 -8.10
C SER A 575 -2.64 -9.88 -8.60
N PHE A 576 -2.12 -9.89 -9.82
CA PHE A 576 -1.55 -8.69 -10.45
C PHE A 576 -2.62 -7.61 -10.64
N THR A 577 -3.80 -7.98 -11.13
CA THR A 577 -4.91 -7.05 -11.36
C THR A 577 -5.43 -6.43 -10.07
N ILE A 578 -5.53 -7.19 -8.97
CA ILE A 578 -6.05 -6.67 -7.70
C ILE A 578 -5.08 -5.69 -7.03
N LEU A 579 -3.77 -5.81 -7.27
CA LEU A 579 -2.82 -4.77 -6.86
C LEU A 579 -3.17 -3.40 -7.46
N HIS A 580 -3.76 -3.41 -8.66
CA HIS A 580 -4.18 -2.23 -9.42
C HIS A 580 -5.63 -1.84 -9.14
N LEU A 581 -6.23 -2.27 -8.02
CA LEU A 581 -7.63 -1.97 -7.62
C LEU A 581 -8.00 -0.49 -7.79
N PHE A 582 -7.09 0.43 -7.42
CA PHE A 582 -7.32 1.89 -7.48
C PHE A 582 -7.04 2.52 -8.87
N GLN A 583 -6.64 1.70 -9.86
CA GLN A 583 -6.33 2.13 -11.23
C GLN A 583 -7.22 1.44 -12.27
N ARG A 584 -7.81 0.29 -11.95
CA ARG A 584 -8.59 -0.53 -12.89
C ARG A 584 -10.07 -0.21 -12.80
N HIS A 585 -10.80 -0.42 -13.89
CA HIS A 585 -12.25 -0.24 -13.90
C HIS A 585 -12.94 -1.32 -13.06
N VAL A 586 -14.09 -0.96 -12.49
CA VAL A 586 -14.86 -1.86 -11.62
C VAL A 586 -16.26 -2.05 -12.20
N LEU A 587 -16.59 -3.29 -12.50
CA LEU A 587 -17.92 -3.72 -12.92
C LEU A 587 -18.73 -4.12 -11.70
N VAL A 588 -19.99 -3.67 -11.61
CA VAL A 588 -20.90 -4.07 -10.52
C VAL A 588 -22.03 -4.92 -11.10
N MET A 589 -22.10 -6.19 -10.69
CA MET A 589 -23.14 -7.15 -11.09
C MET A 589 -23.74 -7.79 -9.84
N GLU A 590 -25.07 -7.78 -9.71
CA GLU A 590 -25.78 -8.49 -8.63
C GLU A 590 -25.25 -8.20 -7.21
N ASN A 591 -24.93 -6.93 -6.92
CA ASN A 591 -24.31 -6.46 -5.67
C ASN A 591 -22.88 -6.98 -5.40
N LYS A 592 -22.24 -7.63 -6.38
CA LYS A 592 -20.83 -8.01 -6.36
C LYS A 592 -20.00 -7.08 -7.26
N LYS A 593 -18.79 -6.75 -6.82
CA LYS A 593 -17.85 -5.87 -7.53
C LYS A 593 -16.76 -6.70 -8.22
N TYR A 594 -16.38 -6.30 -9.43
CA TYR A 594 -15.39 -6.99 -10.22
C TYR A 594 -14.37 -6.01 -10.80
N VAL A 595 -13.11 -6.14 -10.41
CA VAL A 595 -12.00 -5.40 -11.03
C VAL A 595 -11.69 -6.03 -12.38
N ILE A 596 -11.62 -5.21 -13.43
CA ILE A 596 -11.41 -5.69 -14.79
C ILE A 596 -9.91 -5.68 -15.12
N ALA A 597 -9.37 -6.83 -15.51
CA ALA A 597 -8.00 -6.96 -16.00
C ALA A 597 -7.82 -6.30 -17.38
N THR A 598 -6.64 -5.73 -17.63
CA THR A 598 -6.26 -5.13 -18.92
C THR A 598 -5.27 -5.99 -19.70
N ASN A 599 -5.03 -5.66 -20.96
CA ASN A 599 -3.98 -6.30 -21.77
C ASN A 599 -2.59 -6.13 -21.15
N TYR A 600 -2.33 -5.00 -20.46
CA TYR A 600 -1.11 -4.77 -19.68
C TYR A 600 -0.93 -5.79 -18.57
N ASP A 601 -2.00 -6.09 -17.83
CA ASP A 601 -1.95 -7.10 -16.77
C ASP A 601 -1.55 -8.46 -17.35
N VAL A 602 -2.15 -8.85 -18.49
CA VAL A 602 -1.83 -10.09 -19.20
C VAL A 602 -0.37 -10.11 -19.64
N PHE A 603 0.12 -9.05 -20.26
CA PHE A 603 1.47 -8.99 -20.82
C PHE A 603 2.56 -9.02 -19.73
N CYS A 604 2.40 -8.22 -18.67
CA CYS A 604 3.31 -8.25 -17.52
C CYS A 604 3.34 -9.62 -16.87
N CYS A 605 2.17 -10.23 -16.66
CA CYS A 605 2.09 -11.57 -16.09
C CYS A 605 2.74 -12.60 -17.00
N TYR A 606 2.50 -12.54 -18.31
CA TYR A 606 3.05 -13.49 -19.28
C TYR A 606 4.57 -13.42 -19.34
N LYS A 607 5.15 -12.22 -19.30
CA LYS A 607 6.61 -12.02 -19.27
C LYS A 607 7.24 -12.64 -18.02
N ILE A 608 6.68 -12.37 -16.83
CA ILE A 608 7.17 -12.99 -15.58
C ILE A 608 6.98 -14.51 -15.64
N PHE A 609 5.83 -14.97 -16.10
CA PHE A 609 5.52 -16.39 -16.23
C PHE A 609 6.48 -17.13 -17.17
N LYS A 610 6.90 -16.51 -18.28
CA LYS A 610 7.90 -17.07 -19.22
C LYS A 610 9.23 -17.38 -18.54
N GLU A 611 9.62 -16.60 -17.53
CA GLU A 611 10.83 -16.88 -16.75
C GLU A 611 10.62 -17.96 -15.67
N LEU A 612 9.38 -18.12 -15.19
CA LEU A 612 9.04 -19.08 -14.14
C LEU A 612 8.67 -20.48 -14.67
N ILE A 613 8.18 -20.57 -15.90
CA ILE A 613 7.50 -21.78 -16.39
C ILE A 613 8.46 -22.95 -16.55
N GLU A 614 9.69 -22.73 -17.03
CA GLU A 614 10.67 -23.80 -17.16
C GLU A 614 11.09 -24.34 -15.79
N LEU A 615 11.35 -23.43 -14.84
CA LEU A 615 11.64 -23.78 -13.44
C LEU A 615 10.49 -24.57 -12.81
N THR A 616 9.25 -24.13 -13.06
CA THR A 616 8.03 -24.75 -12.52
C THR A 616 7.82 -26.13 -13.10
N ARG A 617 7.90 -26.29 -14.43
CA ARG A 617 7.70 -27.57 -15.13
C ARG A 617 8.73 -28.62 -14.74
N THR A 618 9.99 -28.22 -14.70
CA THR A 618 11.11 -29.10 -14.33
C THR A 618 11.24 -29.27 -12.81
N GLY A 619 10.64 -28.38 -12.02
CA GLY A 619 10.89 -28.26 -10.60
C GLY A 619 12.39 -28.10 -10.27
N THR A 620 13.18 -27.55 -11.19
CA THR A 620 14.65 -27.50 -11.07
C THR A 620 15.14 -26.09 -10.77
N GLU A 621 16.32 -25.98 -10.15
CA GLU A 621 16.94 -24.69 -9.80
C GLU A 621 17.49 -23.99 -11.06
N LYS A 622 17.39 -22.66 -11.12
CA LYS A 622 17.83 -21.86 -12.27
C LYS A 622 19.27 -22.13 -12.70
N ARG A 623 20.21 -22.26 -11.76
CA ARG A 623 21.63 -22.56 -12.06
C ARG A 623 21.84 -23.85 -12.88
N ILE A 624 21.00 -24.87 -12.70
CA ILE A 624 21.11 -26.15 -13.41
C ILE A 624 20.56 -26.00 -14.83
N LEU A 625 19.48 -25.23 -15.00
CA LEU A 625 18.93 -24.92 -16.31
C LEU A 625 19.86 -24.00 -17.09
N ASP A 626 20.41 -22.96 -16.47
CA ASP A 626 21.42 -22.08 -17.07
C ASP A 626 22.67 -22.89 -17.48
N PHE A 627 23.12 -23.83 -16.64
CA PHE A 627 24.18 -24.77 -17.01
C PHE A 627 23.83 -25.61 -18.25
N TYR A 628 22.61 -26.13 -18.33
CA TYR A 628 22.15 -26.87 -19.51
C TYR A 628 22.16 -26.00 -20.75
N HIS A 629 21.49 -24.85 -20.72
CA HIS A 629 21.34 -23.95 -21.87
C HIS A 629 22.68 -23.44 -22.38
N ASN A 630 23.61 -23.11 -21.48
CA ASN A 630 24.89 -22.51 -21.85
C ASN A 630 25.95 -23.55 -22.28
N PHE A 631 26.01 -24.72 -21.61
CA PHE A 631 27.13 -25.66 -21.78
C PHE A 631 26.75 -27.01 -22.40
N VAL A 632 25.47 -27.38 -22.42
CA VAL A 632 25.03 -28.73 -22.82
C VAL A 632 24.13 -28.71 -24.06
N LYS A 633 23.12 -27.83 -24.11
CA LYS A 633 22.01 -27.84 -25.09
C LYS A 633 22.48 -27.93 -26.55
N ASN A 634 23.53 -27.19 -26.88
CA ASN A 634 24.01 -27.04 -28.27
C ASN A 634 25.07 -28.07 -28.68
N LYS A 635 25.41 -29.03 -27.81
CA LYS A 635 26.38 -30.08 -28.12
C LYS A 635 25.68 -31.28 -28.74
N GLU A 636 26.39 -32.05 -29.57
CA GLU A 636 25.85 -33.33 -30.07
C GLU A 636 25.89 -34.39 -28.96
N PHE A 637 27.04 -34.48 -28.30
CA PHE A 637 27.29 -35.21 -27.07
C PHE A 637 28.45 -34.53 -26.32
N CYS A 638 28.63 -34.84 -25.05
CA CYS A 638 29.75 -34.35 -24.24
C CYS A 638 30.07 -35.29 -23.08
N TYR A 639 31.27 -35.11 -22.51
CA TYR A 639 31.69 -35.82 -21.30
C TYR A 639 31.70 -34.89 -20.08
N VAL A 640 31.55 -35.46 -18.89
CA VAL A 640 31.60 -34.70 -17.62
C VAL A 640 32.89 -33.88 -17.49
N ALA A 641 34.03 -34.45 -17.89
CA ALA A 641 35.32 -33.78 -17.80
C ALA A 641 35.38 -32.52 -18.69
N GLU A 642 34.83 -32.60 -19.91
CA GLU A 642 34.72 -31.45 -20.83
C GLU A 642 33.80 -30.39 -20.25
N LEU A 643 32.60 -30.77 -19.80
CA LEU A 643 31.65 -29.84 -19.18
C LEU A 643 32.23 -29.15 -17.95
N THR A 644 33.03 -29.86 -17.15
CA THR A 644 33.73 -29.30 -16.00
C THR A 644 34.77 -28.27 -16.44
N SER A 645 35.55 -28.60 -17.49
CA SER A 645 36.55 -27.68 -18.06
C SER A 645 35.89 -26.42 -18.62
N ASP A 646 34.87 -26.58 -19.47
CA ASP A 646 34.18 -25.47 -20.14
C ASP A 646 33.51 -24.54 -19.12
N TYR A 647 32.78 -25.11 -18.16
CA TYR A 647 32.16 -24.32 -17.09
C TYR A 647 33.20 -23.53 -16.30
N ASN A 648 34.30 -24.17 -15.91
CA ASN A 648 35.36 -23.55 -15.10
C ASN A 648 36.19 -22.52 -15.89
N ALA A 649 36.20 -22.60 -17.23
CA ALA A 649 36.86 -21.62 -18.09
C ALA A 649 36.06 -20.31 -18.19
N GLU A 650 34.73 -20.40 -18.23
CA GLU A 650 33.84 -19.23 -18.38
C GLU A 650 33.39 -18.61 -17.05
N ASN A 651 33.48 -19.35 -15.94
CA ASN A 651 33.01 -18.89 -14.63
C ASN A 651 34.17 -18.61 -13.67
N LYS A 652 34.02 -17.54 -12.86
CA LYS A 652 35.02 -17.16 -11.83
C LYS A 652 35.19 -18.19 -10.71
N VAL A 653 34.17 -19.01 -10.46
CA VAL A 653 34.17 -20.03 -9.42
C VAL A 653 34.23 -21.40 -10.09
N SER A 654 35.35 -22.09 -9.89
CA SER A 654 35.49 -23.46 -10.35
C SER A 654 34.65 -24.40 -9.52
N ILE A 655 33.98 -25.35 -10.17
CA ILE A 655 33.23 -26.43 -9.54
C ILE A 655 33.87 -27.77 -9.88
N SER A 656 33.65 -28.74 -8.99
CA SER A 656 34.17 -30.09 -9.16
C SER A 656 33.37 -30.89 -10.18
N ASP A 657 34.04 -31.86 -10.80
CA ASP A 657 33.42 -32.89 -11.64
C ASP A 657 32.25 -33.58 -10.90
N TYR A 658 32.37 -33.81 -9.59
CA TYR A 658 31.28 -34.34 -8.76
C TYR A 658 30.00 -33.46 -8.77
N THR A 659 30.16 -32.14 -8.73
CA THR A 659 29.03 -31.21 -8.79
C THR A 659 28.37 -31.23 -10.16
N ILE A 660 29.17 -31.23 -11.24
CA ILE A 660 28.67 -31.38 -12.61
C ILE A 660 27.91 -32.70 -12.77
N ARG A 661 28.43 -33.82 -12.26
CA ARG A 661 27.72 -35.11 -12.27
C ARG A 661 26.35 -35.02 -11.62
N LYS A 662 26.25 -34.35 -10.46
CA LYS A 662 24.95 -34.14 -9.80
C LYS A 662 23.98 -33.30 -10.63
N TRP A 663 24.47 -32.29 -11.36
CA TRP A 663 23.64 -31.47 -12.23
C TRP A 663 23.16 -32.29 -13.44
N VAL A 664 24.06 -33.04 -14.07
CA VAL A 664 23.75 -33.98 -15.16
C VAL A 664 22.76 -35.05 -14.71
N ASP A 665 22.92 -35.62 -13.52
CA ASP A 665 21.97 -36.59 -12.96
C ASP A 665 20.58 -35.99 -12.80
N ARG A 666 20.50 -34.73 -12.35
CA ARG A 666 19.22 -34.01 -12.28
C ARG A 666 18.63 -33.76 -13.66
N LEU A 667 19.45 -33.32 -14.63
CA LEU A 667 19.02 -33.12 -16.02
C LEU A 667 18.51 -34.44 -16.65
N ASN A 668 19.14 -35.56 -16.33
CA ASN A 668 18.71 -36.88 -16.78
C ASN A 668 17.38 -37.29 -16.14
N GLN A 669 17.18 -37.04 -14.84
CA GLN A 669 15.90 -37.28 -14.16
C GLN A 669 14.73 -36.49 -14.77
N ILE A 670 14.97 -35.25 -15.18
CA ILE A 670 13.92 -34.40 -15.80
C ILE A 670 13.84 -34.59 -17.32
N GLY A 671 14.62 -35.51 -17.90
CA GLY A 671 14.57 -35.85 -19.33
C GLY A 671 15.16 -34.80 -20.27
N TYR A 672 16.07 -33.96 -19.79
CA TYR A 672 16.80 -32.96 -20.60
C TYR A 672 18.05 -33.55 -21.27
N VAL A 673 18.66 -34.54 -20.63
CA VAL A 673 19.80 -35.28 -21.18
C VAL A 673 19.57 -36.78 -21.02
N GLU A 674 20.21 -37.57 -21.87
CA GLU A 674 20.42 -39.00 -21.67
C GLU A 674 21.85 -39.20 -21.16
N LYS A 675 21.99 -39.99 -20.10
CA LYS A 675 23.27 -40.40 -19.53
C LYS A 675 23.47 -41.89 -19.77
N ARG A 676 24.50 -42.26 -20.54
CA ARG A 676 24.85 -43.67 -20.83
C ARG A 676 26.35 -43.92 -20.81
N GLU A 677 26.74 -45.19 -20.71
CA GLU A 677 28.14 -45.60 -20.88
C GLU A 677 28.59 -45.41 -22.33
N ASP A 678 29.84 -45.04 -22.53
CA ASP A 678 30.41 -44.95 -23.88
C ASP A 678 30.61 -46.34 -24.49
N ASP A 679 30.24 -46.49 -25.77
CA ASP A 679 30.31 -47.77 -26.48
C ASP A 679 31.77 -48.23 -26.71
N ALA A 680 32.74 -47.30 -26.77
CA ALA A 680 34.16 -47.58 -26.95
C ALA A 680 34.93 -47.68 -25.62
N ASP A 681 34.58 -46.90 -24.60
CA ASP A 681 35.14 -47.01 -23.25
C ASP A 681 34.06 -46.89 -22.16
N LYS A 682 33.55 -48.02 -21.68
CA LYS A 682 32.50 -48.10 -20.65
C LYS A 682 32.80 -47.35 -19.34
N ARG A 683 34.05 -46.93 -19.09
CA ARG A 683 34.42 -46.10 -17.93
C ARG A 683 34.04 -44.64 -18.12
N LYS A 684 33.84 -44.21 -19.38
CA LYS A 684 33.38 -42.86 -19.72
C LYS A 684 31.85 -42.84 -19.80
N ILE A 685 31.31 -41.70 -19.38
CA ILE A 685 29.88 -41.45 -19.41
C ILE A 685 29.63 -40.41 -20.49
N VAL A 686 28.86 -40.79 -21.50
CA VAL A 686 28.39 -39.90 -22.56
C VAL A 686 27.11 -39.23 -22.10
N ILE A 687 27.04 -37.93 -22.30
CA ILE A 687 25.88 -37.09 -22.02
C ILE A 687 25.36 -36.60 -23.36
N ILE A 688 24.10 -36.90 -23.66
CA ILE A 688 23.46 -36.52 -24.92
C ILE A 688 22.29 -35.59 -24.60
N PRO A 689 22.29 -34.33 -25.04
CA PRO A 689 21.13 -33.45 -24.87
C PRO A 689 19.95 -33.97 -25.69
N LEU A 690 18.79 -34.09 -25.03
CA LEU A 690 17.55 -34.58 -25.62
C LEU A 690 16.63 -33.44 -26.10
N VAL A 691 16.83 -32.22 -25.61
CA VAL A 691 16.01 -31.05 -25.95
C VAL A 691 16.86 -30.06 -26.75
N LYS A 692 16.80 -30.13 -28.09
CA LYS A 692 17.52 -29.22 -29.01
C LYS A 692 16.56 -28.17 -29.58
N GLU A 693 17.08 -26.98 -29.96
CA GLU A 693 16.29 -25.86 -30.53
C GLU A 693 15.41 -26.28 -31.73
N THR A 694 15.83 -27.31 -32.49
CA THR A 694 15.13 -27.80 -33.68
C THR A 694 14.03 -28.82 -33.40
N THR A 695 13.81 -29.21 -32.14
CA THR A 695 12.66 -30.04 -31.78
C THR A 695 11.51 -29.16 -31.29
N GLU A 696 10.65 -28.77 -32.22
CA GLU A 696 9.32 -28.11 -32.05
C GLU A 696 8.39 -28.77 -31.01
N LYS A 697 8.80 -29.89 -30.40
CA LYS A 697 7.98 -30.75 -29.56
C LYS A 697 8.04 -30.44 -28.06
N ARG A 698 8.95 -29.58 -27.56
CA ARG A 698 9.06 -29.30 -26.10
C ARG A 698 9.45 -27.88 -25.68
N ASP A 699 10.02 -27.04 -26.54
CA ASP A 699 10.30 -25.62 -26.21
C ASP A 699 9.01 -24.75 -26.11
N ASN A 700 7.82 -25.36 -26.27
CA ASN A 700 6.48 -24.77 -26.11
C ASN A 700 6.08 -24.49 -24.66
N ALA A 701 6.92 -23.81 -23.88
CA ALA A 701 6.48 -23.24 -22.60
C ALA A 701 5.66 -21.95 -22.78
N CYS A 702 5.84 -21.29 -23.92
CA CYS A 702 5.20 -20.03 -24.28
C CYS A 702 4.90 -20.04 -25.78
N ILE A 703 3.62 -20.15 -26.17
CA ILE A 703 3.20 -20.24 -27.59
C ILE A 703 3.57 -18.97 -28.37
N PHE A 704 3.66 -17.82 -27.70
CA PHE A 704 3.88 -16.54 -28.37
C PHE A 704 5.28 -15.99 -28.17
N GLU A 705 6.05 -16.00 -29.26
CA GLU A 705 7.24 -15.16 -29.45
C GLU A 705 6.90 -13.80 -30.06
N ASN A 706 5.80 -13.71 -30.83
CA ASN A 706 5.32 -12.49 -31.47
C ASN A 706 4.28 -11.75 -30.61
N HIS A 707 4.58 -10.48 -30.28
CA HIS A 707 3.72 -9.61 -29.49
C HIS A 707 2.43 -9.20 -30.23
N GLU A 708 2.51 -8.93 -31.55
CA GLU A 708 1.39 -8.44 -32.35
C GLU A 708 0.25 -9.47 -32.40
N ASP A 709 0.59 -10.75 -32.51
CA ASP A 709 -0.39 -11.83 -32.54
C ASP A 709 -1.11 -12.00 -31.19
N MET A 710 -0.39 -11.87 -30.07
CA MET A 710 -0.98 -11.90 -28.73
C MET A 710 -1.99 -10.76 -28.56
N VAL A 711 -1.63 -9.54 -28.95
CA VAL A 711 -2.54 -8.39 -28.87
C VAL A 711 -3.79 -8.66 -29.71
N SER A 712 -3.63 -9.14 -30.95
CA SER A 712 -4.77 -9.48 -31.81
C SER A 712 -5.73 -10.49 -31.17
N ILE A 713 -5.21 -11.53 -30.51
CA ILE A 713 -6.03 -12.52 -29.79
C ILE A 713 -6.77 -11.88 -28.62
N LEU A 714 -6.08 -11.06 -27.82
CA LEU A 714 -6.69 -10.39 -26.67
C LEU A 714 -7.76 -9.39 -27.11
N GLU A 715 -7.52 -8.61 -28.16
CA GLU A 715 -8.49 -7.67 -28.74
C GLU A 715 -9.76 -8.39 -29.24
N LYS A 716 -9.60 -9.45 -30.05
CA LYS A 716 -10.72 -10.27 -30.52
C LYS A 716 -11.49 -10.90 -29.35
N GLY A 717 -10.76 -11.40 -28.35
CA GLY A 717 -11.30 -11.98 -27.13
C GLY A 717 -12.10 -10.98 -26.30
N PHE A 718 -11.61 -9.73 -26.19
CA PHE A 718 -12.28 -8.64 -25.48
C PHE A 718 -13.53 -8.17 -26.19
N ASN A 719 -13.47 -7.96 -27.50
CA ASN A 719 -14.64 -7.58 -28.29
C ASN A 719 -15.75 -8.63 -28.18
N SER A 720 -15.39 -9.91 -28.22
CA SER A 720 -16.31 -11.02 -28.01
C SER A 720 -16.92 -11.02 -26.60
N TRP A 721 -16.12 -10.72 -25.57
CA TRP A 721 -16.59 -10.58 -24.19
C TRP A 721 -17.56 -9.40 -24.06
N LEU A 722 -17.21 -8.25 -24.63
CA LEU A 722 -17.99 -7.02 -24.59
C LEU A 722 -19.35 -7.19 -25.27
N ASP A 723 -19.40 -7.89 -26.40
CA ASP A 723 -20.65 -8.22 -27.09
C ASP A 723 -21.55 -9.12 -26.26
N ARG A 724 -20.99 -10.10 -25.54
CA ARG A 724 -21.75 -10.93 -24.59
C ARG A 724 -22.26 -10.10 -23.42
N TYR A 725 -21.41 -9.26 -22.84
CA TYR A 725 -21.78 -8.37 -21.74
C TYR A 725 -22.95 -7.45 -22.13
N LYS A 726 -22.86 -6.77 -23.28
CA LYS A 726 -23.94 -5.91 -23.82
C LYS A 726 -25.27 -6.65 -24.00
N LYS A 727 -25.24 -7.93 -24.39
CA LYS A 727 -26.45 -8.76 -24.58
C LYS A 727 -27.10 -9.19 -23.27
N THR A 728 -26.32 -9.37 -22.20
CA THR A 728 -26.84 -9.86 -20.93
C THR A 728 -27.67 -8.84 -20.17
N ASN A 729 -27.45 -7.53 -20.37
CA ASN A 729 -28.13 -6.46 -19.62
C ASN A 729 -27.95 -6.56 -18.09
N ILE A 730 -26.94 -7.32 -17.62
CA ILE A 730 -26.66 -7.57 -16.21
C ILE A 730 -25.46 -6.69 -15.81
N GLY A 731 -25.71 -5.74 -14.91
CA GLY A 731 -24.67 -4.95 -14.24
C GLY A 731 -24.31 -3.63 -14.92
N LYS A 732 -23.80 -2.70 -14.12
CA LYS A 732 -23.34 -1.39 -14.56
C LYS A 732 -21.83 -1.34 -14.46
N LEU A 733 -21.19 -1.02 -15.57
CA LEU A 733 -19.80 -0.62 -15.55
C LEU A 733 -19.73 0.76 -14.88
N ASN A 734 -18.95 0.87 -13.82
CA ASN A 734 -18.70 2.14 -13.17
C ASN A 734 -17.27 2.59 -13.51
N GLU A 735 -17.07 3.89 -13.54
CA GLU A 735 -15.75 4.47 -13.30
C GLU A 735 -15.18 3.88 -12.01
N ASN A 736 -13.85 3.83 -11.89
CA ASN A 736 -13.23 3.23 -10.70
C ASN A 736 -13.86 3.87 -9.44
N VAL A 737 -14.71 3.11 -8.73
CA VAL A 737 -15.49 3.62 -7.59
C VAL A 737 -14.54 4.01 -6.43
N TYR A 738 -13.33 3.47 -6.46
CA TYR A 738 -12.26 3.80 -5.55
C TYR A 738 -11.47 5.03 -6.01
N ASN A 739 -11.50 5.42 -7.29
CA ASN A 739 -10.84 6.60 -7.84
C ASN A 739 -11.71 7.28 -8.92
N PRO A 740 -12.59 8.23 -8.54
CA PRO A 740 -13.54 8.83 -9.47
C PRO A 740 -12.83 9.79 -10.45
N LYS A 741 -12.51 9.28 -11.64
CA LYS A 741 -12.20 10.10 -12.81
C LYS A 741 -13.26 9.82 -13.87
N GLU A 742 -13.85 10.88 -14.41
CA GLU A 742 -14.83 10.78 -15.50
C GLU A 742 -14.19 10.14 -16.74
N ILE A 743 -14.74 9.02 -17.23
CA ILE A 743 -14.25 8.29 -18.41
C ILE A 743 -15.42 7.81 -19.27
N HIS A 744 -15.41 8.15 -20.56
CA HIS A 744 -16.44 7.77 -21.53
C HIS A 744 -16.27 6.33 -22.07
N ASN A 745 -17.35 5.71 -22.58
CA ASN A 745 -17.34 4.31 -23.07
C ASN A 745 -16.31 4.01 -24.19
N ALA A 746 -15.97 4.99 -25.03
CA ALA A 746 -14.92 4.84 -26.04
C ALA A 746 -13.52 4.76 -25.40
N GLU A 747 -13.30 5.56 -24.36
CA GLU A 747 -12.06 5.61 -23.58
C GLU A 747 -11.87 4.33 -22.74
N LEU A 748 -12.94 3.67 -22.32
CA LEU A 748 -12.87 2.36 -21.65
C LEU A 748 -12.22 1.28 -22.52
N THR A 749 -12.62 1.20 -23.79
CA THR A 749 -12.08 0.20 -24.73
C THR A 749 -10.59 0.45 -24.93
N GLU A 750 -10.20 1.71 -25.09
CA GLU A 750 -8.80 2.13 -25.16
C GLU A 750 -8.04 1.86 -23.85
N HIS A 751 -8.66 2.02 -22.68
CA HIS A 751 -8.05 1.75 -21.37
C HIS A 751 -7.84 0.25 -21.09
N ILE A 752 -8.73 -0.62 -21.58
CA ILE A 752 -8.61 -2.06 -21.39
C ILE A 752 -7.67 -2.69 -22.43
N LEU A 753 -7.71 -2.18 -23.67
CA LEU A 753 -6.90 -2.62 -24.79
C LEU A 753 -5.64 -1.77 -25.02
N LEU A 754 -5.18 -1.00 -24.02
CA LEU A 754 -4.02 -0.07 -24.05
C LEU A 754 -3.18 -0.15 -25.34
N ASN A 755 -3.20 0.92 -26.14
CA ASN A 755 -2.55 0.99 -27.45
C ASN A 755 -1.12 0.38 -27.47
N GLU A 756 -0.80 -0.42 -28.50
CA GLU A 756 0.44 -1.23 -28.60
C GLU A 756 1.74 -0.44 -28.37
N LYS A 757 1.82 0.81 -28.88
CA LYS A 757 3.03 1.66 -28.76
C LYS A 757 3.26 2.19 -27.35
N THR A 758 2.19 2.50 -26.64
CA THR A 758 2.23 2.90 -25.22
C THR A 758 2.56 1.70 -24.34
N LEU A 759 2.04 0.52 -24.67
CA LEU A 759 2.27 -0.71 -23.93
C LEU A 759 3.74 -1.17 -24.02
N PHE A 760 4.31 -1.21 -25.22
CA PHE A 760 5.67 -1.72 -25.45
C PHE A 760 6.74 -0.84 -24.80
N SER A 761 6.67 0.48 -25.00
CA SER A 761 7.61 1.41 -24.36
C SER A 761 7.50 1.40 -22.84
N PHE A 762 6.29 1.28 -22.29
CA PHE A 762 6.05 1.23 -20.86
C PHE A 762 6.50 -0.09 -20.23
N VAL A 763 6.28 -1.22 -20.88
CA VAL A 763 6.65 -2.53 -20.32
C VAL A 763 8.14 -2.82 -20.48
N GLU A 764 8.76 -2.50 -21.61
CA GLU A 764 10.23 -2.56 -21.75
C GLU A 764 10.89 -1.68 -20.70
N ASN A 765 10.34 -0.50 -20.41
CA ASN A 765 10.75 0.31 -19.27
C ASN A 765 10.60 -0.44 -17.95
N VAL A 766 9.42 -0.99 -17.62
CA VAL A 766 9.22 -1.76 -16.36
C VAL A 766 10.25 -2.89 -16.24
N PHE A 767 10.52 -3.68 -17.28
CA PHE A 767 11.50 -4.78 -17.22
C PHE A 767 12.96 -4.32 -17.25
N GLN A 768 13.30 -3.28 -18.00
CA GLN A 768 14.63 -2.66 -17.98
C GLN A 768 14.92 -2.07 -16.60
N TYR A 769 13.92 -1.50 -15.92
CA TYR A 769 14.04 -1.00 -14.55
C TYR A 769 13.99 -2.08 -13.47
N LEU A 770 13.36 -3.22 -13.75
CA LEU A 770 13.58 -4.40 -12.93
C LEU A 770 15.07 -4.80 -13.05
N SER A 771 15.67 -4.81 -14.24
CA SER A 771 17.10 -5.16 -14.38
C SER A 771 18.11 -4.12 -13.84
N GLU A 772 17.74 -2.86 -13.66
CA GLU A 772 18.63 -1.79 -13.18
C GLU A 772 18.44 -1.48 -11.68
N ASP A 773 19.32 -2.03 -10.84
CA ASP A 773 19.43 -1.65 -9.42
C ASP A 773 19.98 -0.21 -9.30
N VAL A 774 19.08 0.77 -9.16
CA VAL A 774 19.50 2.15 -8.87
C VAL A 774 20.12 2.21 -7.47
N LEU A 775 21.44 2.39 -7.41
CA LEU A 775 22.24 2.56 -6.19
C LEU A 775 22.26 4.00 -5.65
N THR A 776 21.43 4.91 -6.15
CA THR A 776 21.44 6.29 -5.63
C THR A 776 20.55 6.40 -4.39
N PRO A 777 21.05 6.96 -3.28
CA PRO A 777 20.19 7.49 -2.23
C PRO A 777 19.21 8.45 -2.90
N ASP A 778 17.91 8.32 -2.60
CA ASP A 778 16.90 9.30 -3.03
C ASP A 778 17.40 10.70 -2.63
N SER A 779 17.95 11.44 -3.59
CA SER A 779 18.19 12.86 -3.45
C SER A 779 16.84 13.55 -3.62
N GLU A 780 15.98 13.44 -2.60
CA GLU A 780 14.86 14.35 -2.42
C GLU A 780 15.45 15.74 -2.13
N ASN A 781 15.93 16.43 -3.19
CA ASN A 781 16.13 17.89 -3.30
C ASN A 781 16.98 18.32 -4.54
N ASN A 782 16.81 17.70 -5.72
CA ASN A 782 17.39 18.31 -6.93
C ASN A 782 16.56 18.01 -8.19
N PRO A 783 15.90 19.00 -8.82
CA PRO A 783 15.27 18.83 -10.14
C PRO A 783 16.29 18.81 -11.30
N LYS A 784 17.54 18.42 -11.03
CA LYS A 784 18.62 18.27 -12.02
C LYS A 784 19.47 17.08 -11.64
N ASN A 785 19.13 15.90 -12.19
CA ASN A 785 20.08 14.82 -12.46
C ASN A 785 19.44 13.82 -13.42
N THR A 786 19.26 14.26 -14.67
CA THR A 786 19.28 13.38 -15.84
C THR A 786 20.75 13.28 -16.29
N CYS A 787 21.49 12.37 -15.68
CA CYS A 787 22.74 11.86 -16.26
C CYS A 787 22.64 10.33 -16.22
N ILE A 788 21.93 9.79 -17.20
CA ILE A 788 22.09 8.40 -17.63
C ILE A 788 23.50 8.32 -18.18
N ASP A 789 24.30 7.38 -17.69
CA ASP A 789 25.57 7.02 -18.30
C ASP A 789 25.25 6.41 -19.68
N GLN A 790 25.36 7.24 -20.73
CA GLN A 790 24.96 6.95 -22.11
C GLN A 790 26.00 6.14 -22.88
N ASN A 791 26.67 5.19 -22.24
CA ASN A 791 27.62 4.31 -22.93
C ASN A 791 27.16 2.86 -22.89
N HIS A 792 25.98 2.60 -23.46
CA HIS A 792 25.73 1.50 -24.39
C HIS A 792 24.25 1.51 -24.76
N ILE A 793 23.96 1.36 -26.07
CA ILE A 793 22.75 0.78 -26.70
C ILE A 793 22.23 1.62 -27.90
N PHE A 794 22.32 0.99 -29.08
CA PHE A 794 21.78 1.25 -30.43
C PHE A 794 22.10 2.54 -31.20
N SER A 795 23.10 2.41 -32.09
CA SER A 795 23.38 3.31 -33.20
C SER A 795 22.37 3.17 -34.34
N HIS A 796 21.31 3.99 -34.33
CA HIS A 796 20.67 4.44 -35.58
C HIS A 796 20.66 5.97 -35.60
N LYS A 797 21.58 6.56 -36.36
CA LYS A 797 21.70 8.01 -36.57
C LYS A 797 20.50 8.49 -37.42
N LEU A 798 19.44 9.00 -36.78
CA LEU A 798 18.38 9.73 -37.47
C LEU A 798 18.86 11.13 -37.83
N ASN A 799 18.57 11.59 -39.05
CA ASN A 799 18.87 12.95 -39.52
C ASN A 799 17.59 13.78 -39.62
N CYS A 800 17.67 15.07 -39.31
CA CYS A 800 16.59 16.02 -39.51
C CYS A 800 16.22 16.07 -40.99
N HIS A 801 14.96 15.78 -41.31
CA HIS A 801 14.43 15.76 -42.67
C HIS A 801 14.55 17.13 -43.37
N ILE A 802 14.55 18.23 -42.61
CA ILE A 802 14.58 19.60 -43.15
C ILE A 802 16.01 20.12 -43.33
N CYS A 803 16.89 19.95 -42.32
CA CYS A 803 18.24 20.53 -42.35
C CYS A 803 19.38 19.51 -42.40
N GLY A 804 19.07 18.22 -42.49
CA GLY A 804 20.04 17.12 -42.60
C GLY A 804 20.86 16.83 -41.34
N LYS A 805 20.75 17.65 -40.28
CA LYS A 805 21.55 17.47 -39.05
C LYS A 805 21.19 16.17 -38.34
N THR A 806 22.21 15.41 -37.94
CA THR A 806 22.04 14.21 -37.09
C THR A 806 21.43 14.61 -35.74
N LEU A 807 20.37 13.91 -35.37
CA LEU A 807 19.53 14.19 -34.21
C LEU A 807 20.00 13.34 -33.03
N GLN A 808 20.30 14.00 -31.90
CA GLN A 808 20.59 13.33 -30.63
C GLN A 808 19.31 13.28 -29.79
N SER A 809 18.70 12.09 -29.70
CA SER A 809 17.58 11.61 -28.85
C SER A 809 16.30 12.46 -28.67
N ASN A 810 16.30 13.77 -28.95
CA ASN A 810 15.17 14.69 -28.82
C ASN A 810 14.93 15.39 -30.18
N TYR A 811 13.92 14.92 -30.92
CA TYR A 811 13.46 15.53 -32.18
C TYR A 811 11.93 15.56 -32.24
N PHE A 812 11.37 16.46 -33.04
CA PHE A 812 9.93 16.56 -33.28
C PHE A 812 9.58 15.82 -34.57
N LYS A 813 8.32 15.40 -34.74
CA LYS A 813 7.84 14.81 -35.99
C LYS A 813 6.91 15.78 -36.72
N VAL A 814 7.15 16.00 -38.00
CA VAL A 814 6.25 16.68 -38.93
C VAL A 814 5.98 15.71 -40.07
N ASP A 815 4.71 15.35 -40.28
CA ASP A 815 4.29 14.34 -41.27
C ASP A 815 5.12 13.05 -41.22
N ASN A 816 5.29 12.52 -40.00
CA ASN A 816 6.11 11.35 -39.66
C ASN A 816 7.62 11.45 -39.90
N ASN A 817 8.13 12.57 -40.42
CA ASN A 817 9.55 12.78 -40.62
C ASN A 817 10.20 13.44 -39.38
N PRO A 818 11.40 13.00 -38.96
CA PRO A 818 12.10 13.55 -37.81
C PRO A 818 12.69 14.94 -38.15
N VAL A 819 12.39 15.94 -37.33
CA VAL A 819 12.79 17.34 -37.54
C VAL A 819 13.40 17.89 -36.25
N CYS A 820 14.53 18.60 -36.36
CA CYS A 820 15.17 19.20 -35.19
C CYS A 820 14.32 20.34 -34.61
N PHE A 821 14.50 20.63 -33.32
CA PHE A 821 13.81 21.70 -32.60
C PHE A 821 13.75 23.00 -33.43
N ASN A 822 14.88 23.50 -33.92
CA ASN A 822 14.92 24.76 -34.67
C ASN A 822 14.11 24.72 -35.97
N CYS A 823 14.11 23.61 -36.70
CA CYS A 823 13.36 23.48 -37.94
C CYS A 823 11.85 23.36 -37.67
N TYR A 824 11.45 22.65 -36.61
CA TYR A 824 10.04 22.53 -36.21
C TYR A 824 9.40 23.88 -35.87
N PHE A 825 10.10 24.70 -35.09
CA PHE A 825 9.61 26.03 -34.68
C PHE A 825 9.67 27.09 -35.81
N ASN A 826 10.39 26.82 -36.90
CA ASN A 826 10.40 27.68 -38.07
C ASN A 826 9.29 27.32 -39.08
N THR A 827 8.80 26.07 -39.09
CA THR A 827 7.73 25.62 -40.00
C THR A 827 6.32 25.96 -39.54
N LYS A 828 6.12 26.28 -38.25
CA LYS A 828 4.80 26.68 -37.73
C LYS A 828 4.76 28.18 -37.50
N SER A 829 3.81 28.85 -38.17
CA SER A 829 3.47 30.25 -37.92
C SER A 829 2.35 30.36 -36.89
N GLN A 830 2.38 31.42 -36.10
CA GLN A 830 1.28 31.81 -35.22
C GLN A 830 1.09 33.32 -35.29
N THR A 831 -0.17 33.75 -35.32
CA THR A 831 -0.53 35.16 -35.35
C THR A 831 -0.22 35.81 -34.01
N CYS A 832 0.53 36.92 -34.03
CA CYS A 832 0.78 37.71 -32.83
C CYS A 832 -0.56 38.26 -32.31
N PRO A 833 -1.01 37.92 -31.09
CA PRO A 833 -2.31 38.32 -30.57
C PRO A 833 -2.42 39.83 -30.27
N ILE A 834 -1.32 40.57 -30.35
CA ILE A 834 -1.27 42.02 -30.06
C ILE A 834 -1.37 42.86 -31.33
N CYS A 835 -0.65 42.48 -32.39
CA CYS A 835 -0.64 43.24 -33.66
C CYS A 835 -1.33 42.53 -34.82
N GLY A 836 -1.75 41.27 -34.65
CA GLY A 836 -2.38 40.47 -35.71
C GLY A 836 -1.43 39.99 -36.81
N GLY A 837 -0.11 40.18 -36.68
CA GLY A 837 0.86 39.74 -37.70
C GLY A 837 1.23 38.26 -37.57
N ASP A 838 1.17 37.52 -38.68
CA ASP A 838 1.62 36.13 -38.77
C ASP A 838 3.14 36.03 -38.90
N MET A 839 3.76 35.20 -38.06
CA MET A 839 5.20 34.96 -38.10
C MET A 839 5.57 33.58 -37.54
N PRO A 840 6.76 33.04 -37.85
CA PRO A 840 7.23 31.79 -37.29
C PRO A 840 7.28 31.83 -35.76
N LEU A 841 6.95 30.73 -35.08
CA LEU A 841 7.00 30.62 -33.61
C LEU A 841 8.37 31.04 -33.04
N SER A 842 9.45 30.81 -33.78
CA SER A 842 10.82 31.24 -33.40
C SER A 842 11.00 32.76 -33.26
N GLN A 843 10.06 33.56 -33.78
CA GLN A 843 10.07 35.02 -33.68
C GLN A 843 9.11 35.59 -32.61
N LEU A 844 8.38 34.72 -31.90
CA LEU A 844 7.53 35.10 -30.78
C LEU A 844 8.29 34.96 -29.46
N SER A 845 8.21 36.00 -28.63
CA SER A 845 8.74 36.02 -27.26
C SER A 845 7.57 35.88 -26.27
N ASN A 846 7.79 35.22 -25.15
CA ASN A 846 6.78 35.13 -24.08
C ASN A 846 6.96 36.31 -23.12
N VAL A 847 5.97 37.21 -23.05
CA VAL A 847 5.97 38.36 -22.13
C VAL A 847 4.76 38.23 -21.21
N ASN A 848 4.99 38.10 -19.90
CA ASN A 848 3.94 37.90 -18.89
C ASN A 848 2.95 36.76 -19.21
N GLY A 849 3.46 35.64 -19.74
CA GLY A 849 2.67 34.44 -20.03
C GLY A 849 1.85 34.49 -21.32
N LYS A 850 2.02 35.52 -22.17
CA LYS A 850 1.40 35.59 -23.50
C LYS A 850 2.45 35.70 -24.61
N PRO A 851 2.30 34.98 -25.74
CA PRO A 851 3.20 35.09 -26.88
C PRO A 851 3.01 36.43 -27.61
N ALA A 852 4.10 37.14 -27.88
CA ALA A 852 4.12 38.44 -28.55
C ALA A 852 5.31 38.55 -29.50
N CYS A 853 5.17 39.23 -30.64
CA CYS A 853 6.30 39.49 -31.52
C CYS A 853 7.32 40.41 -30.86
N LYS A 854 8.59 40.35 -31.27
CA LYS A 854 9.67 41.15 -30.68
C LYS A 854 9.40 42.66 -30.63
N SER A 855 8.66 43.22 -31.60
CA SER A 855 8.33 44.66 -31.58
C SER A 855 7.22 44.99 -30.56
N CYS A 856 6.22 44.12 -30.40
CA CYS A 856 5.18 44.24 -29.38
C CYS A 856 5.71 43.96 -27.98
N ALA A 857 6.61 43.00 -27.83
CA ALA A 857 7.30 42.67 -26.58
C ALA A 857 8.08 43.89 -26.04
N LYS A 858 8.86 44.57 -26.90
CA LYS A 858 9.57 45.80 -26.54
C LYS A 858 8.66 46.97 -26.12
N LYS A 859 7.40 47.00 -26.61
CA LYS A 859 6.41 48.02 -26.20
C LYS A 859 5.73 47.69 -24.86
N LEU A 860 5.75 46.41 -24.45
CA LEU A 860 5.18 45.93 -23.19
C LEU A 860 6.20 45.97 -22.04
N GLU A 861 7.50 46.03 -22.34
CA GLU A 861 8.56 46.32 -21.38
C GLU A 861 8.61 47.84 -21.08
N VAL A 862 7.57 48.38 -20.45
CA VAL A 862 7.67 49.66 -19.73
C VAL A 862 7.86 49.32 -18.25
N PRO A 863 8.96 49.75 -17.61
CA PRO A 863 9.23 49.41 -16.23
C PRO A 863 8.33 50.22 -15.30
N THR A 864 7.50 49.52 -14.53
CA THR A 864 7.00 49.94 -13.21
C THR A 864 6.94 48.74 -12.30
#